data_AF-A0A124FPE6-F1
#
_entry.id   AF-A0A124FPE6-F1
#
_cell.length_a   1.000
_cell.length_b   1.000
_cell.length_c   1.000
_cell.angle_alpha   90.00
_cell.angle_beta   90.00
_cell.angle_gamma   90.00
#
_symmetry.space_group_name_H-M   'P 1'
#
loop_
_entity.id
_entity.type
_entity.pdbx_description
1 polymer ?
#
loop_
_entity_poly.entity_id
_entity_poly.type
_entity_poly.pdbx_seq_one_letter_code
_entity_poly.pdbx_strand_id
1 'polypeptide(L)'
;MNTYYKRLLWISLIGLIFAATAFGAKPTGKYYMGTFFKQSILEFKRFDGNRIRTWTYNNGEWVSSGVTSDSGLEWPKGSGKYAVFQSGMWLASGKVKEPGSATFKEEIRTAAAEYTVEFQPGQILYMDTVNNVEVPMSEYPKANCAWIAQNPEDPKYRYIKVNKNDTLAQNYLNWPADQGAPVDENGKPEILGDQMMWSVYNDANPTLHSQLFDSKPMGLEIQTSMFGFNRNDPLGDILFVKNLIINKSDNHYADMYVAMWSDPDVGDANDDLVGVDTNLVLGYCFNGGVNDKYYGITPPAVGYDFFQGPHVQSPGDTAYWSGVPRPGWKELGVTSFIKYINGDAILYDPETKEECWNVMTGLTPAGKDFINSKTGETSKFIASGDPVTGEGWLDIHDDPPGDRRFLMSSGPFEMAPGDTQEIVGSIIIASGSDNLSAITAMKYYDRFAQNAFDSNFELATPPQPEVEVTELDKGVLLTWDKNADEVQHYQYKTASADYRFEGYNVYQGESMTGPWKRIATYDVKNGITMIVDDKFDQNYGMVLQQPVQFGTDAGVENHIYITKDALRGNVALINNRKYYFAVSCYIYDNDALPKVVESALEGYLAIPRPYPALNLDYHAAYGDTIAVENLGGQANALIVPKVVNPASLTGETYEIRFDSLDATEDVYFINEDGEQDTTTTNLYWSLNVVDPTKSYGQDGYVVRSVIPKETDFFSYSTNRFYDGFSLIVRDIATQLVPKITNPFRELTQTIPAGLDSMQQTMVDARLAGDVSAELTGGKSAMFNAWAAVGLMPNPPLPSDEQMMSNLEIRFKGPGEGQNITIWPVQAVTSGQWADSVMLKTAPFEVWDVENNKQLNALMVTFPKLSPTSETGLMMPKSFFDDTLTTIPDSLGRPLIDVYKYSPGPFRFLVIAYDEYDAGRMYQPYKVTGDTTDHASLGWSFKWSDVKNYIPGSVANVEIMNPLIPDIDYWQF
;
A
#
# COMPACT_ATOMS: atom_id res chain seq x y z
N MET A 1 -17.82 -24.35 62.80
CA MET A 1 -16.88 -25.12 61.94
C MET A 1 -17.63 -25.64 60.73
N ASN A 2 -17.33 -25.27 59.49
CA ASN A 2 -17.06 -23.91 59.01
C ASN A 2 -17.49 -23.90 57.54
N THR A 3 -18.05 -22.79 57.09
CA THR A 3 -18.48 -22.49 55.72
C THR A 3 -17.36 -22.71 54.68
N TYR A 4 -16.12 -22.88 55.15
CA TYR A 4 -14.92 -23.33 54.44
C TYR A 4 -15.02 -24.73 53.80
N TYR A 5 -15.64 -25.73 54.45
CA TYR A 5 -15.65 -27.10 53.90
C TYR A 5 -16.59 -27.26 52.69
N LYS A 6 -17.68 -26.47 52.63
CA LYS A 6 -18.57 -26.44 51.44
C LYS A 6 -17.96 -25.68 50.27
N ARG A 7 -17.10 -24.67 50.52
CA ARG A 7 -16.34 -23.97 49.47
C ARG A 7 -15.18 -24.82 48.94
N LEU A 8 -14.52 -25.61 49.79
CA LEU A 8 -13.47 -26.55 49.37
C LEU A 8 -14.01 -27.69 48.49
N LEU A 9 -15.21 -28.20 48.75
CA LEU A 9 -15.87 -29.21 47.91
C LEU A 9 -16.33 -28.67 46.53
N TRP A 10 -16.71 -27.39 46.45
CA TRP A 10 -17.02 -26.74 45.16
C TRP A 10 -15.76 -26.39 44.35
N ILE A 11 -14.66 -26.00 45.00
CA ILE A 11 -13.38 -25.72 44.34
C ILE A 11 -12.69 -27.02 43.87
N SER A 12 -12.84 -28.13 44.59
CA SER A 12 -12.30 -29.43 44.17
C SER A 12 -13.11 -30.10 43.06
N LEU A 13 -14.42 -29.84 42.94
CA LEU A 13 -15.22 -30.30 41.80
C LEU A 13 -14.91 -29.51 40.51
N ILE A 14 -14.63 -28.21 40.62
CA ILE A 14 -14.18 -27.38 39.48
C ILE A 14 -12.74 -27.73 39.09
N GLY A 15 -11.86 -28.02 40.05
CA GLY A 15 -10.49 -28.49 39.79
C GLY A 15 -10.42 -29.87 39.10
N LEU A 16 -11.38 -30.77 39.35
CA LEU A 16 -11.44 -32.08 38.69
C LEU A 16 -12.02 -32.03 37.27
N ILE A 17 -12.85 -31.02 36.95
CA ILE A 17 -13.31 -30.77 35.57
C ILE A 17 -12.18 -30.13 34.72
N PHE A 18 -11.27 -29.36 35.33
CA PHE A 18 -10.10 -28.80 34.64
C PHE A 18 -8.86 -29.72 34.57
N ALA A 19 -8.81 -30.81 35.35
CA ALA A 19 -7.70 -31.77 35.30
C ALA A 19 -7.94 -32.98 34.38
N ALA A 20 -9.20 -33.28 34.04
CA ALA A 20 -9.54 -34.36 33.11
C ALA A 20 -9.29 -33.99 31.63
N THR A 21 -9.01 -32.72 31.31
CA THR A 21 -8.59 -32.28 29.97
C THR A 21 -7.07 -32.39 29.74
N ALA A 22 -6.28 -32.75 30.75
CA ALA A 22 -4.82 -32.75 30.65
C ALA A 22 -4.16 -34.11 30.39
N PHE A 23 -4.88 -35.24 30.46
CA PHE A 23 -4.31 -36.57 30.18
C PHE A 23 -5.33 -37.51 29.53
N GLY A 24 -5.64 -37.26 28.25
CA GLY A 24 -6.28 -38.22 27.34
C GLY A 24 -5.25 -38.72 26.33
N ALA A 25 -5.02 -40.04 26.28
CA ALA A 25 -4.06 -40.69 25.42
C ALA A 25 -4.24 -40.32 23.94
N LYS A 26 -3.13 -40.02 23.25
CA LYS A 26 -3.07 -39.73 21.80
C LYS A 26 -3.77 -40.81 20.97
N PRO A 27 -4.84 -40.48 20.21
CA PRO A 27 -5.13 -41.13 18.96
C PRO A 27 -4.34 -40.42 17.87
N THR A 28 -3.53 -41.18 17.14
CA THR A 28 -2.87 -40.74 15.92
C THR A 28 -3.92 -40.33 14.87
N GLY A 29 -3.94 -39.06 14.47
CA GLY A 29 -4.53 -38.58 13.21
C GLY A 29 -5.62 -37.50 13.34
N LYS A 30 -5.38 -36.38 12.64
CA LYS A 30 -6.22 -35.18 12.42
C LYS A 30 -6.15 -34.07 13.49
N TYR A 31 -5.56 -32.95 13.08
CA TYR A 31 -5.56 -31.67 13.77
C TYR A 31 -7.01 -31.17 13.89
N TYR A 32 -7.53 -31.04 15.11
CA TYR A 32 -8.78 -30.32 15.36
C TYR A 32 -8.46 -28.84 15.55
N MET A 33 -8.77 -28.01 14.54
CA MET A 33 -8.86 -26.55 14.67
C MET A 33 -10.08 -26.19 15.55
N GLY A 34 -9.99 -25.04 16.24
CA GLY A 34 -10.96 -24.58 17.24
C GLY A 34 -12.41 -24.57 16.75
N THR A 35 -13.32 -24.91 17.66
CA THR A 35 -14.77 -24.81 17.43
C THR A 35 -15.18 -23.38 17.13
N PHE A 36 -15.68 -23.15 15.93
CA PHE A 36 -16.32 -21.89 15.53
C PHE A 36 -17.68 -21.76 16.18
N PHE A 37 -17.98 -20.57 16.69
CA PHE A 37 -19.32 -20.20 17.15
C PHE A 37 -19.91 -19.19 16.16
N LYS A 38 -21.07 -19.51 15.60
CA LYS A 38 -21.91 -18.58 14.85
C LYS A 38 -22.70 -17.73 15.83
N GLN A 39 -22.56 -16.40 15.74
CA GLN A 39 -23.12 -15.46 16.73
C GLN A 39 -24.63 -15.22 16.54
N SER A 40 -25.10 -15.29 15.30
CA SER A 40 -26.48 -15.06 14.88
C SER A 40 -26.75 -15.77 13.55
N ILE A 41 -28.02 -16.06 13.23
CA ILE A 41 -28.41 -16.64 11.93
C ILE A 41 -27.91 -15.76 10.78
N LEU A 42 -28.32 -14.49 10.82
CA LEU A 42 -27.85 -13.45 9.91
C LEU A 42 -26.54 -12.89 10.45
N GLU A 43 -25.47 -13.10 9.69
CA GLU A 43 -24.17 -12.52 9.96
C GLU A 43 -23.98 -11.37 8.98
N PHE A 44 -23.58 -10.21 9.49
CA PHE A 44 -23.17 -9.10 8.64
C PHE A 44 -21.65 -8.97 8.64
N LYS A 45 -21.12 -8.55 7.50
CA LYS A 45 -19.71 -8.20 7.34
C LYS A 45 -19.60 -6.95 6.50
N ARG A 46 -18.49 -6.26 6.70
CA ARG A 46 -18.16 -5.06 5.95
C ARG A 46 -17.18 -5.39 4.86
N PHE A 47 -17.54 -5.10 3.62
CA PHE A 47 -16.57 -5.00 2.53
C PHE A 47 -15.83 -3.67 2.68
N ASP A 48 -14.51 -3.72 2.62
CA ASP A 48 -13.63 -2.55 2.65
C ASP A 48 -12.33 -2.77 1.86
N GLY A 49 -12.41 -3.63 0.84
CA GLY A 49 -11.31 -4.06 -0.01
C GLY A 49 -10.69 -2.96 -0.86
N ASN A 50 -11.45 -1.92 -1.19
CA ASN A 50 -11.00 -0.80 -2.01
C ASN A 50 -11.58 0.53 -1.49
N ARG A 51 -11.77 1.56 -2.33
CA ARG A 51 -12.32 2.86 -1.90
C ARG A 51 -13.83 2.82 -1.63
N ILE A 52 -14.52 1.72 -1.93
CA ILE A 52 -15.89 1.46 -1.47
C ILE A 52 -15.85 0.80 -0.10
N ARG A 53 -16.77 1.20 0.78
CA ARG A 53 -17.08 0.46 2.01
C ARG A 53 -18.58 0.19 2.05
N THR A 54 -18.98 -1.07 2.18
CA THR A 54 -20.39 -1.44 2.29
C THR A 54 -20.61 -2.50 3.35
N TRP A 55 -21.75 -2.43 4.04
CA TRP A 55 -22.25 -3.50 4.90
C TRP A 55 -23.15 -4.43 4.11
N THR A 56 -23.01 -5.73 4.38
CA THR A 56 -23.72 -6.80 3.66
C THR A 56 -24.09 -7.90 4.64
N TYR A 57 -25.14 -8.65 4.34
CA TYR A 57 -25.56 -9.84 5.09
C TYR A 57 -25.35 -11.09 4.24
N ASN A 58 -25.29 -12.26 4.90
CA ASN A 58 -25.16 -13.57 4.25
C ASN A 58 -26.48 -14.16 3.71
N ASN A 59 -27.40 -13.29 3.28
CA ASN A 59 -28.76 -13.61 2.81
C ASN A 59 -29.09 -12.94 1.45
N GLY A 60 -28.09 -12.41 0.74
CA GLY A 60 -28.26 -11.81 -0.59
C GLY A 60 -28.41 -10.30 -0.64
N GLU A 61 -28.27 -9.60 0.48
CA GLU A 61 -28.11 -8.14 0.50
C GLU A 61 -26.69 -7.75 0.09
N TRP A 62 -26.56 -7.03 -1.04
CA TRP A 62 -25.29 -6.52 -1.55
C TRP A 62 -24.90 -5.18 -0.93
N VAL A 63 -25.91 -4.38 -0.57
CA VAL A 63 -25.77 -3.18 0.25
C VAL A 63 -26.90 -3.21 1.25
N SER A 64 -26.59 -3.06 2.53
CA SER A 64 -27.56 -3.17 3.61
C SER A 64 -27.57 -1.93 4.50
N SER A 65 -28.70 -1.23 4.54
CA SER A 65 -28.99 -0.17 5.51
C SER A 65 -29.24 -0.71 6.93
N GLY A 66 -29.61 -1.99 7.06
CA GLY A 66 -30.00 -2.61 8.33
C GLY A 66 -28.91 -2.64 9.40
N VAL A 67 -27.64 -2.52 9.01
CA VAL A 67 -26.48 -2.46 9.94
C VAL A 67 -26.20 -1.04 10.40
N THR A 68 -26.34 -0.07 9.50
CA THR A 68 -25.99 1.35 9.71
C THR A 68 -27.15 2.15 10.30
N SER A 69 -28.40 1.68 10.16
CA SER A 69 -29.61 2.48 10.38
C SER A 69 -29.65 3.77 9.54
N ASP A 70 -28.88 3.78 8.46
CA ASP A 70 -28.62 4.83 7.47
C ASP A 70 -28.16 4.11 6.18
N SER A 71 -27.77 4.82 5.14
CA SER A 71 -27.28 4.21 3.90
C SER A 71 -26.16 3.17 4.11
N GLY A 72 -26.23 2.06 3.37
CA GLY A 72 -25.34 0.90 3.56
C GLY A 72 -23.96 1.02 2.89
N LEU A 73 -23.84 1.83 1.84
CA LEU A 73 -22.60 2.00 1.06
C LEU A 73 -22.02 3.40 1.22
N GLU A 74 -20.81 3.47 1.76
CA GLU A 74 -20.00 4.68 1.95
C GLU A 74 -18.95 4.83 0.84
N TRP A 75 -18.92 6.01 0.21
CA TRP A 75 -17.90 6.37 -0.77
C TRP A 75 -17.58 7.88 -0.76
N PRO A 76 -16.30 8.29 -0.79
CA PRO A 76 -15.13 7.46 -0.58
C PRO A 76 -15.12 6.88 0.84
N LYS A 77 -14.57 5.67 0.98
CA LYS A 77 -14.39 5.00 2.26
C LYS A 77 -13.71 5.91 3.29
N GLY A 78 -14.37 6.12 4.44
CA GLY A 78 -13.89 6.97 5.53
C GLY A 78 -14.35 8.43 5.47
N SER A 79 -15.10 8.83 4.44
CA SER A 79 -15.63 10.19 4.30
C SER A 79 -16.90 10.47 5.13
N GLY A 80 -17.63 9.43 5.52
CA GLY A 80 -18.97 9.54 6.11
C GLY A 80 -20.05 9.98 5.12
N LYS A 81 -19.78 9.91 3.80
CA LYS A 81 -20.74 10.16 2.72
C LYS A 81 -21.18 8.84 2.10
N TYR A 82 -22.45 8.72 1.75
CA TYR A 82 -23.06 7.48 1.31
C TYR A 82 -23.68 7.63 -0.08
N ALA A 83 -23.77 6.53 -0.84
CA ALA A 83 -24.20 6.57 -2.23
C ALA A 83 -25.28 5.54 -2.59
N VAL A 84 -25.45 4.50 -1.77
CA VAL A 84 -26.48 3.47 -1.93
C VAL A 84 -27.05 3.13 -0.58
N PHE A 85 -28.37 3.20 -0.46
CA PHE A 85 -29.08 2.86 0.76
C PHE A 85 -29.14 1.35 0.96
N GLN A 86 -29.69 0.64 -0.04
CA GLN A 86 -29.92 -0.80 -0.02
C GLN A 86 -29.84 -1.37 -1.45
N SER A 87 -29.36 -2.60 -1.62
CA SER A 87 -29.33 -3.30 -2.92
C SER A 87 -29.28 -4.81 -2.75
N GLY A 88 -29.79 -5.55 -3.74
CA GLY A 88 -29.84 -7.00 -3.76
C GLY A 88 -30.35 -7.58 -5.09
N MET A 89 -30.49 -8.90 -5.12
CA MET A 89 -30.98 -9.63 -6.30
C MET A 89 -32.45 -10.00 -6.17
N TRP A 90 -33.18 -9.87 -7.28
CA TRP A 90 -34.56 -10.35 -7.39
C TRP A 90 -34.66 -11.46 -8.43
N LEU A 91 -35.48 -12.47 -8.15
CA LEU A 91 -35.81 -13.57 -9.05
C LEU A 91 -37.32 -13.69 -9.13
N ALA A 92 -37.85 -13.86 -10.34
CA ALA A 92 -39.26 -14.16 -10.56
C ALA A 92 -39.44 -15.15 -11.72
N SER A 93 -40.48 -15.98 -11.63
CA SER A 93 -40.90 -16.89 -12.71
C SER A 93 -42.38 -16.71 -12.96
N GLY A 94 -42.79 -16.57 -14.22
CA GLY A 94 -44.21 -16.46 -14.58
C GLY A 94 -44.92 -17.81 -14.67
N LYS A 95 -44.15 -18.88 -14.92
CA LYS A 95 -44.66 -20.24 -15.10
C LYS A 95 -43.94 -21.26 -14.24
N VAL A 96 -44.69 -22.25 -13.77
CA VAL A 96 -44.14 -23.39 -13.02
C VAL A 96 -44.67 -24.69 -13.61
N LYS A 97 -43.79 -25.66 -13.80
CA LYS A 97 -44.14 -27.04 -14.09
C LYS A 97 -43.71 -27.90 -12.92
N GLU A 98 -44.72 -28.35 -12.18
CA GLU A 98 -44.56 -29.20 -11.00
C GLU A 98 -44.11 -30.63 -11.39
N PRO A 99 -43.57 -31.41 -10.44
CA PRO A 99 -43.08 -32.76 -10.69
C PRO A 99 -44.21 -33.66 -11.22
N GLY A 100 -43.94 -34.37 -12.31
CA GLY A 100 -44.93 -35.26 -12.95
C GLY A 100 -46.03 -34.53 -13.74
N SER A 101 -46.05 -33.19 -13.76
CA SER A 101 -46.93 -32.45 -14.67
C SER A 101 -46.46 -32.58 -16.12
N ALA A 102 -47.39 -32.67 -17.07
CA ALA A 102 -47.06 -32.64 -18.49
C ALA A 102 -46.81 -31.21 -19.00
N THR A 103 -47.45 -30.20 -18.40
CA THR A 103 -47.49 -28.81 -18.87
C THR A 103 -47.12 -27.82 -17.77
N PHE A 104 -46.66 -26.64 -18.18
CA PHE A 104 -46.54 -25.48 -17.29
C PHE A 104 -47.93 -24.94 -16.92
N LYS A 105 -48.04 -24.38 -15.71
CA LYS A 105 -49.16 -23.54 -15.26
C LYS A 105 -48.67 -22.10 -15.13
N GLU A 106 -49.56 -21.14 -15.38
CA GLU A 106 -49.34 -19.72 -15.06
C GLU A 106 -49.41 -19.57 -13.54
N GLU A 107 -48.26 -19.45 -12.90
CA GLU A 107 -48.12 -19.26 -11.45
C GLU A 107 -46.85 -18.45 -11.23
N ILE A 108 -47.02 -17.25 -10.67
CA ILE A 108 -45.87 -16.40 -10.34
C ILE A 108 -45.21 -16.94 -9.08
N ARG A 109 -43.90 -17.13 -9.12
CA ARG A 109 -43.05 -17.33 -7.94
C ARG A 109 -41.92 -16.32 -7.91
N THR A 110 -41.51 -15.92 -6.70
CA THR A 110 -40.52 -14.88 -6.48
C THR A 110 -39.56 -15.29 -5.37
N ALA A 111 -38.34 -14.76 -5.42
CA ALA A 111 -37.38 -14.79 -4.34
C ALA A 111 -36.51 -13.54 -4.46
N ALA A 112 -36.58 -12.63 -3.49
CA ALA A 112 -35.89 -11.34 -3.56
C ALA A 112 -35.16 -10.93 -2.27
N ALA A 113 -34.11 -10.13 -2.46
CA ALA A 113 -33.44 -9.37 -1.41
C ALA A 113 -33.67 -7.87 -1.65
N GLU A 114 -34.54 -7.28 -0.84
CA GLU A 114 -34.84 -5.84 -0.78
C GLU A 114 -34.65 -5.35 0.66
N TYR A 115 -35.50 -4.44 1.16
CA TYR A 115 -35.57 -4.07 2.59
C TYR A 115 -36.01 -5.24 3.46
N THR A 116 -36.86 -6.10 2.89
CA THR A 116 -37.17 -7.43 3.42
C THR A 116 -36.54 -8.46 2.51
N VAL A 117 -36.07 -9.57 3.08
CA VAL A 117 -35.33 -10.59 2.34
C VAL A 117 -36.06 -11.92 2.45
N GLU A 118 -36.26 -12.59 1.30
CA GLU A 118 -36.94 -13.90 1.19
C GLU A 118 -35.98 -15.08 1.32
N PHE A 119 -34.68 -14.82 1.40
CA PHE A 119 -33.62 -15.81 1.55
C PHE A 119 -33.17 -16.01 3.00
N GLN A 120 -32.71 -17.23 3.30
CA GLN A 120 -32.01 -17.62 4.52
C GLN A 120 -30.59 -18.13 4.22
N PRO A 121 -29.62 -17.97 5.13
CA PRO A 121 -28.28 -18.53 4.96
C PRO A 121 -28.28 -20.06 4.90
N GLY A 122 -27.42 -20.63 4.07
CA GLY A 122 -27.14 -22.06 3.98
C GLY A 122 -27.55 -22.72 2.66
N GLN A 123 -27.21 -24.00 2.55
CA GLN A 123 -27.46 -24.80 1.35
C GLN A 123 -28.85 -25.44 1.33
N ILE A 124 -29.27 -25.86 0.14
CA ILE A 124 -30.27 -26.91 -0.07
C ILE A 124 -29.50 -28.20 -0.44
N LEU A 125 -29.75 -29.29 0.30
CA LEU A 125 -29.14 -30.60 0.03
C LEU A 125 -30.19 -31.59 -0.45
N TYR A 126 -29.81 -32.49 -1.36
CA TYR A 126 -30.65 -33.60 -1.77
C TYR A 126 -30.47 -34.75 -0.78
N MET A 127 -31.50 -35.06 0.00
CA MET A 127 -31.39 -35.97 1.15
C MET A 127 -32.26 -37.21 0.94
N ASP A 128 -31.71 -38.40 1.20
CA ASP A 128 -32.50 -39.59 1.46
C ASP A 128 -33.24 -39.38 2.79
N THR A 129 -34.55 -39.16 2.70
CA THR A 129 -35.40 -38.81 3.84
C THR A 129 -35.61 -39.97 4.82
N VAL A 130 -35.32 -41.21 4.39
CA VAL A 130 -35.46 -42.42 5.23
C VAL A 130 -34.18 -42.64 6.04
N ASN A 131 -33.02 -42.51 5.38
CA ASN A 131 -31.72 -42.77 6.01
C ASN A 131 -31.06 -41.50 6.59
N ASN A 132 -31.61 -40.32 6.28
CA ASN A 132 -31.09 -39.01 6.66
C ASN A 132 -29.63 -38.81 6.24
N VAL A 133 -29.33 -39.18 4.99
CA VAL A 133 -28.00 -39.02 4.38
C VAL A 133 -28.12 -38.18 3.11
N GLU A 134 -27.12 -37.35 2.89
CA GLU A 134 -26.99 -36.61 1.64
C GLU A 134 -26.76 -37.58 0.47
N VAL A 135 -27.42 -37.28 -0.65
CA VAL A 135 -27.31 -38.01 -1.91
C VAL A 135 -26.72 -37.06 -2.95
N PRO A 136 -25.69 -37.49 -3.71
CA PRO A 136 -25.12 -36.66 -4.77
C PRO A 136 -26.20 -36.21 -5.77
N MET A 137 -26.11 -34.95 -6.20
CA MET A 137 -27.04 -34.38 -7.21
C MET A 137 -27.05 -35.19 -8.52
N SER A 138 -25.96 -35.88 -8.85
CA SER A 138 -25.88 -36.77 -10.03
C SER A 138 -26.79 -38.00 -9.96
N GLU A 139 -27.30 -38.35 -8.77
CA GLU A 139 -28.31 -39.41 -8.60
C GLU A 139 -29.75 -38.87 -8.66
N TYR A 140 -29.94 -37.57 -8.88
CA TYR A 140 -31.27 -36.98 -9.02
C TYR A 140 -31.95 -37.39 -10.35
N PRO A 141 -33.24 -37.78 -10.36
CA PRO A 141 -34.11 -38.01 -9.21
C PRO A 141 -34.00 -39.45 -8.67
N LYS A 142 -34.06 -39.59 -7.34
CA LYS A 142 -34.03 -40.88 -6.61
C LYS A 142 -35.24 -41.02 -5.70
N ALA A 143 -35.76 -42.25 -5.59
CA ALA A 143 -36.88 -42.55 -4.71
C ALA A 143 -36.53 -42.26 -3.23
N ASN A 144 -37.52 -41.81 -2.46
CA ASN A 144 -37.39 -41.42 -1.04
C ASN A 144 -36.41 -40.26 -0.76
N CYS A 145 -35.99 -39.54 -1.80
CA CYS A 145 -35.10 -38.40 -1.66
C CYS A 145 -35.86 -37.10 -1.91
N ALA A 146 -35.46 -36.03 -1.21
CA ALA A 146 -36.07 -34.71 -1.35
C ALA A 146 -35.02 -33.61 -1.18
N TRP A 147 -35.27 -32.45 -1.78
CA TRP A 147 -34.52 -31.24 -1.55
C TRP A 147 -34.86 -30.65 -0.18
N ILE A 148 -33.86 -30.49 0.69
CA ILE A 148 -34.05 -30.01 2.06
C ILE A 148 -33.14 -28.82 2.32
N ALA A 149 -33.77 -27.68 2.60
CA ALA A 149 -33.10 -26.48 3.11
C ALA A 149 -32.46 -26.79 4.46
N GLN A 150 -31.17 -26.49 4.59
CA GLN A 150 -30.43 -26.82 5.80
C GLN A 150 -30.66 -25.81 6.91
N ASN A 151 -30.34 -26.19 8.16
CA ASN A 151 -30.55 -25.32 9.31
C ASN A 151 -29.67 -24.06 9.20
N PRO A 152 -30.25 -22.85 9.09
CA PRO A 152 -29.47 -21.63 8.96
C PRO A 152 -28.71 -21.28 10.25
N GLU A 153 -29.01 -21.90 11.40
CA GLU A 153 -28.24 -21.75 12.64
C GLU A 153 -26.93 -22.57 12.67
N ASP A 154 -26.74 -23.50 11.71
CA ASP A 154 -25.52 -24.31 11.67
C ASP A 154 -24.28 -23.41 11.51
N PRO A 155 -23.27 -23.50 12.41
CA PRO A 155 -22.08 -22.67 12.35
C PRO A 155 -21.26 -22.78 11.07
N LYS A 156 -21.46 -23.83 10.26
CA LYS A 156 -20.75 -23.96 8.98
C LYS A 156 -21.24 -22.94 7.93
N TYR A 157 -22.49 -22.49 7.99
CA TYR A 157 -23.07 -21.49 7.07
C TYR A 157 -22.75 -20.08 7.55
N ARG A 158 -21.47 -19.73 7.44
CA ARG A 158 -20.89 -18.47 7.92
C ARG A 158 -20.59 -17.53 6.78
N TYR A 159 -20.55 -16.23 7.07
CA TYR A 159 -20.13 -15.25 6.09
C TYR A 159 -18.60 -15.21 5.99
N ILE A 160 -18.04 -15.54 4.84
CA ILE A 160 -16.60 -15.55 4.61
C ILE A 160 -16.14 -14.14 4.21
N LYS A 161 -14.99 -13.71 4.77
CA LYS A 161 -14.26 -12.51 4.35
C LYS A 161 -12.77 -12.83 4.35
N VAL A 162 -12.08 -12.62 3.25
CA VAL A 162 -10.67 -12.99 3.10
C VAL A 162 -9.96 -11.96 2.22
N ASN A 163 -8.67 -11.75 2.46
CA ASN A 163 -7.81 -10.94 1.61
C ASN A 163 -6.82 -11.87 0.87
N LYS A 164 -6.47 -11.56 -0.38
CA LYS A 164 -5.71 -12.44 -1.29
C LYS A 164 -4.41 -13.01 -0.71
N ASN A 165 -3.73 -12.25 0.16
CA ASN A 165 -2.43 -12.64 0.74
C ASN A 165 -2.53 -13.13 2.20
N ASP A 166 -3.74 -13.22 2.77
CA ASP A 166 -3.93 -13.64 4.16
C ASP A 166 -4.21 -15.15 4.25
N THR A 167 -3.21 -15.96 3.93
CA THR A 167 -3.33 -17.43 3.90
C THR A 167 -3.39 -18.08 5.29
N LEU A 168 -3.12 -17.29 6.35
CA LEU A 168 -3.17 -17.73 7.74
C LEU A 168 -4.49 -17.37 8.41
N ALA A 169 -5.33 -16.53 7.77
CA ALA A 169 -6.65 -16.22 8.28
C ALA A 169 -7.49 -17.49 8.43
N GLN A 170 -8.26 -17.52 9.52
CA GLN A 170 -9.13 -18.63 9.85
C GLN A 170 -10.19 -18.90 8.75
N ASN A 171 -10.60 -17.85 8.02
CA ASN A 171 -11.49 -17.96 6.87
C ASN A 171 -10.86 -18.70 5.70
N TYR A 172 -9.57 -18.44 5.41
CA TYR A 172 -8.81 -19.14 4.38
C TYR A 172 -8.57 -20.61 4.76
N LEU A 173 -8.15 -20.88 5.99
CA LEU A 173 -7.85 -22.23 6.46
C LEU A 173 -9.08 -23.15 6.57
N ASN A 174 -10.28 -22.58 6.68
CA ASN A 174 -11.55 -23.32 6.80
C ASN A 174 -12.48 -22.98 5.65
N TRP A 175 -11.91 -22.88 4.45
CA TRP A 175 -12.62 -22.52 3.24
C TRP A 175 -13.78 -23.49 2.97
N PRO A 176 -15.02 -23.00 2.77
CA PRO A 176 -16.19 -23.84 2.63
C PRO A 176 -16.37 -24.35 1.19
N ALA A 177 -15.35 -25.04 0.66
CA ALA A 177 -15.37 -25.61 -0.69
C ALA A 177 -16.50 -26.65 -0.86
N ASP A 178 -16.81 -27.40 0.20
CA ASP A 178 -17.96 -28.31 0.27
C ASP A 178 -19.31 -27.59 0.13
N GLN A 179 -19.34 -26.29 0.39
CA GLN A 179 -20.52 -25.45 0.24
C GLN A 179 -20.62 -24.75 -1.13
N GLY A 180 -19.61 -24.91 -1.99
CA GLY A 180 -19.53 -24.29 -3.31
C GLY A 180 -18.62 -23.06 -3.40
N ALA A 181 -17.85 -22.74 -2.35
CA ALA A 181 -16.89 -21.65 -2.46
C ALA A 181 -15.79 -21.98 -3.50
N PRO A 182 -15.39 -21.00 -4.34
CA PRO A 182 -14.52 -21.25 -5.49
C PRO A 182 -13.13 -21.75 -5.06
N VAL A 183 -12.55 -22.64 -5.86
CA VAL A 183 -11.23 -23.25 -5.59
C VAL A 183 -10.40 -23.31 -6.86
N ASP A 184 -9.09 -23.16 -6.71
CA ASP A 184 -8.14 -23.26 -7.81
C ASP A 184 -7.97 -24.72 -8.26
N GLU A 185 -7.15 -24.92 -9.30
CA GLU A 185 -6.84 -26.25 -9.86
C GLU A 185 -6.25 -27.23 -8.83
N ASN A 186 -5.67 -26.72 -7.73
CA ASN A 186 -5.09 -27.51 -6.65
C ASN A 186 -6.05 -27.71 -5.46
N GLY A 187 -7.29 -27.23 -5.56
CA GLY A 187 -8.30 -27.28 -4.50
C GLY A 187 -8.06 -26.30 -3.35
N LYS A 188 -7.21 -25.29 -3.54
CA LYS A 188 -7.02 -24.19 -2.58
C LYS A 188 -8.07 -23.09 -2.81
N PRO A 189 -8.31 -22.20 -1.83
CA PRO A 189 -9.23 -21.08 -1.99
C PRO A 189 -8.87 -20.23 -3.22
N GLU A 190 -9.81 -20.09 -4.15
CA GLU A 190 -9.67 -19.16 -5.28
C GLU A 190 -10.24 -17.81 -4.86
N ILE A 191 -9.35 -16.86 -4.56
CA ILE A 191 -9.73 -15.54 -4.08
C ILE A 191 -9.75 -14.55 -5.24
N LEU A 192 -10.95 -14.06 -5.58
CA LEU A 192 -11.15 -13.00 -6.55
C LEU A 192 -10.82 -11.64 -5.92
N GLY A 193 -10.14 -10.76 -6.66
CA GLY A 193 -9.75 -9.44 -6.16
C GLY A 193 -8.73 -9.46 -5.02
N ASP A 194 -8.52 -8.31 -4.37
CA ASP A 194 -7.65 -8.20 -3.20
C ASP A 194 -8.38 -8.53 -1.88
N GLN A 195 -9.71 -8.36 -1.88
CA GLN A 195 -10.61 -8.80 -0.83
C GLN A 195 -11.85 -9.43 -1.45
N MET A 196 -12.22 -10.60 -0.91
CA MET A 196 -13.41 -11.34 -1.29
C MET A 196 -14.27 -11.62 -0.07
N MET A 197 -15.58 -11.49 -0.26
CA MET A 197 -16.61 -11.94 0.66
C MET A 197 -17.46 -12.99 -0.02
N TRP A 198 -17.78 -14.07 0.69
CA TRP A 198 -18.50 -15.21 0.12
C TRP A 198 -19.54 -15.79 1.06
N SER A 199 -20.72 -16.12 0.53
CA SER A 199 -21.77 -16.83 1.25
C SER A 199 -22.65 -17.67 0.32
N VAL A 200 -23.38 -18.61 0.92
CA VAL A 200 -24.43 -19.39 0.27
C VAL A 200 -25.74 -19.22 1.02
N TYR A 201 -26.84 -19.04 0.30
CA TYR A 201 -28.18 -18.82 0.84
C TYR A 201 -29.26 -19.36 -0.09
N ASN A 202 -30.51 -19.48 0.41
CA ASN A 202 -31.63 -20.07 -0.33
C ASN A 202 -32.99 -19.56 0.15
N ASP A 203 -34.02 -19.70 -0.67
CA ASP A 203 -35.40 -19.29 -0.34
C ASP A 203 -36.31 -20.48 0.05
N ALA A 204 -35.78 -21.70 0.08
CA ALA A 204 -36.56 -22.94 0.13
C ALA A 204 -37.34 -23.18 1.43
N ASN A 205 -37.04 -22.47 2.52
CA ASN A 205 -37.70 -22.65 3.81
C ASN A 205 -38.99 -21.82 3.89
N PRO A 206 -40.19 -22.42 3.82
CA PRO A 206 -41.44 -21.66 3.77
C PRO A 206 -41.76 -20.88 5.05
N THR A 207 -41.08 -21.18 6.17
CA THR A 207 -41.26 -20.44 7.44
C THR A 207 -40.40 -19.19 7.50
N LEU A 208 -39.27 -19.17 6.78
CA LEU A 208 -38.33 -18.05 6.75
C LEU A 208 -38.38 -17.25 5.45
N HIS A 209 -38.95 -17.82 4.39
CA HIS A 209 -39.36 -17.08 3.20
C HIS A 209 -40.41 -16.05 3.62
N SER A 210 -39.95 -14.81 3.74
CA SER A 210 -40.78 -13.68 4.14
C SER A 210 -41.90 -13.47 3.12
N GLN A 211 -42.99 -12.82 3.54
CA GLN A 211 -44.10 -12.52 2.62
C GLN A 211 -43.87 -11.20 1.88
N LEU A 212 -42.65 -10.92 1.41
CA LEU A 212 -42.34 -9.65 0.72
C LEU A 212 -43.30 -9.43 -0.45
N PHE A 213 -43.50 -10.43 -1.30
CA PHE A 213 -44.44 -10.36 -2.43
C PHE A 213 -45.61 -11.34 -2.32
N ASP A 214 -45.85 -11.95 -1.15
CA ASP A 214 -46.86 -13.01 -0.93
C ASP A 214 -46.78 -14.16 -1.96
N SER A 215 -45.58 -14.72 -2.09
CA SER A 215 -45.24 -15.76 -3.05
C SER A 215 -44.84 -17.07 -2.36
N LYS A 216 -44.78 -18.16 -3.13
CA LYS A 216 -44.24 -19.43 -2.62
C LYS A 216 -42.75 -19.50 -2.92
N PRO A 217 -41.97 -20.16 -2.05
CA PRO A 217 -40.59 -20.52 -2.37
C PRO A 217 -40.41 -21.15 -3.75
N MET A 218 -39.36 -20.71 -4.41
CA MET A 218 -38.83 -21.26 -5.66
C MET A 218 -37.91 -22.46 -5.38
N GLY A 219 -37.22 -22.50 -4.24
CA GLY A 219 -36.27 -23.57 -3.94
C GLY A 219 -34.95 -23.39 -4.69
N LEU A 220 -34.50 -22.13 -4.79
CA LEU A 220 -33.25 -21.76 -5.43
C LEU A 220 -32.16 -21.58 -4.37
N GLU A 221 -30.98 -22.14 -4.63
CA GLU A 221 -29.77 -21.85 -3.87
C GLU A 221 -28.93 -20.84 -4.67
N ILE A 222 -28.36 -19.87 -3.97
CA ILE A 222 -27.49 -18.85 -4.54
C ILE A 222 -26.16 -18.87 -3.80
N GLN A 223 -25.07 -18.93 -4.56
CA GLN A 223 -23.71 -18.78 -4.06
C GLN A 223 -23.15 -17.46 -4.57
N THR A 224 -22.75 -16.58 -3.66
CA THR A 224 -22.38 -15.19 -4.00
C THR A 224 -20.95 -14.90 -3.61
N SER A 225 -20.20 -14.37 -4.56
CA SER A 225 -18.86 -13.79 -4.38
C SER A 225 -18.94 -12.28 -4.58
N MET A 226 -18.63 -11.50 -3.55
CA MET A 226 -18.47 -10.05 -3.63
C MET A 226 -16.99 -9.70 -3.48
N PHE A 227 -16.42 -8.94 -4.41
CA PHE A 227 -14.97 -8.68 -4.40
C PHE A 227 -14.60 -7.37 -5.07
N GLY A 228 -13.39 -6.89 -4.80
CA GLY A 228 -12.85 -5.69 -5.44
C GLY A 228 -11.33 -5.62 -5.36
N PHE A 229 -10.76 -4.72 -6.13
CA PHE A 229 -9.31 -4.55 -6.27
C PHE A 229 -8.86 -3.25 -5.60
N ASN A 230 -7.82 -3.33 -4.78
CA ASN A 230 -7.24 -2.18 -4.10
C ASN A 230 -6.23 -1.47 -5.00
N ARG A 231 -6.73 -0.77 -6.02
CA ARG A 231 -5.91 -0.13 -7.07
C ARG A 231 -6.12 1.37 -7.11
N ASN A 232 -5.11 2.12 -7.55
CA ASN A 232 -5.20 3.57 -7.73
C ASN A 232 -5.93 3.97 -9.03
N ASP A 233 -6.15 3.02 -9.92
CA ASP A 233 -6.94 3.18 -11.15
C ASP A 233 -8.45 3.02 -10.85
N PRO A 234 -9.34 3.12 -11.87
CA PRO A 234 -10.79 3.01 -11.70
C PRO A 234 -11.30 1.77 -10.94
N LEU A 235 -10.58 0.64 -10.98
CA LEU A 235 -10.99 -0.58 -10.29
C LEU A 235 -11.02 -0.43 -8.77
N GLY A 236 -10.33 0.58 -8.23
CA GLY A 236 -10.40 0.95 -6.83
C GLY A 236 -11.77 1.50 -6.39
N ASP A 237 -12.64 1.87 -7.33
CA ASP A 237 -14.01 2.39 -7.07
C ASP A 237 -15.11 1.47 -7.63
N ILE A 238 -14.83 0.17 -7.77
CA ILE A 238 -15.75 -0.83 -8.30
C ILE A 238 -15.89 -2.01 -7.33
N LEU A 239 -17.12 -2.42 -7.04
CA LEU A 239 -17.45 -3.63 -6.28
C LEU A 239 -18.13 -4.62 -7.22
N PHE A 240 -17.50 -5.77 -7.45
CA PHE A 240 -18.04 -6.83 -8.29
C PHE A 240 -18.91 -7.79 -7.46
N VAL A 241 -19.96 -8.31 -8.09
CA VAL A 241 -20.84 -9.32 -7.52
C VAL A 241 -21.05 -10.44 -8.53
N LYS A 242 -20.65 -11.66 -8.17
CA LYS A 242 -20.81 -12.87 -8.97
C LYS A 242 -21.72 -13.85 -8.24
N ASN A 243 -22.84 -14.20 -8.84
CA ASN A 243 -23.86 -15.09 -8.29
C ASN A 243 -23.98 -16.36 -9.14
N LEU A 244 -23.91 -17.52 -8.51
CA LEU A 244 -24.32 -18.79 -9.11
C LEU A 244 -25.68 -19.19 -8.54
N ILE A 245 -26.71 -19.18 -9.39
CA ILE A 245 -28.08 -19.55 -9.07
C ILE A 245 -28.29 -21.01 -9.48
N ILE A 246 -28.81 -21.83 -8.58
CA ILE A 246 -29.01 -23.27 -8.78
C ILE A 246 -30.46 -23.61 -8.45
N ASN A 247 -31.18 -24.23 -9.39
CA ASN A 247 -32.52 -24.76 -9.12
C ASN A 247 -32.42 -26.08 -8.35
N LYS A 248 -32.49 -26.01 -7.02
CA LYS A 248 -32.49 -27.16 -6.11
C LYS A 248 -33.91 -27.48 -5.64
N SER A 249 -34.82 -27.59 -6.59
CA SER A 249 -36.20 -27.99 -6.40
C SER A 249 -36.61 -29.02 -7.45
N ASP A 250 -37.78 -29.64 -7.27
CA ASP A 250 -38.36 -30.51 -8.31
C ASP A 250 -39.17 -29.74 -9.36
N ASN A 251 -39.27 -28.41 -9.22
CA ASN A 251 -40.03 -27.55 -10.14
C ASN A 251 -39.17 -27.14 -11.32
N HIS A 252 -39.80 -27.12 -12.49
CA HIS A 252 -39.24 -26.48 -13.68
C HIS A 252 -39.88 -25.08 -13.83
N TYR A 253 -39.04 -24.06 -13.88
CA TYR A 253 -39.42 -22.67 -14.04
C TYR A 253 -39.24 -22.19 -15.48
N ALA A 254 -40.22 -21.44 -15.98
CA ALA A 254 -40.16 -20.83 -17.30
C ALA A 254 -40.70 -19.40 -17.24
N ASP A 255 -40.33 -18.59 -18.23
CA ASP A 255 -40.46 -17.14 -18.18
C ASP A 255 -39.81 -16.58 -16.91
N MET A 256 -38.58 -17.00 -16.62
CA MET A 256 -37.81 -16.49 -15.49
C MET A 256 -37.13 -15.17 -15.81
N TYR A 257 -37.05 -14.30 -14.82
CA TYR A 257 -36.28 -13.06 -14.85
C TYR A 257 -35.40 -12.98 -13.61
N VAL A 258 -34.20 -12.43 -13.79
CA VAL A 258 -33.31 -12.00 -12.72
C VAL A 258 -33.14 -10.49 -12.81
N ALA A 259 -33.06 -9.80 -11.67
CA ALA A 259 -32.79 -8.38 -11.66
C ALA A 259 -31.78 -7.96 -10.60
N MET A 260 -30.94 -6.98 -10.96
CA MET A 260 -30.21 -6.15 -10.00
C MET A 260 -31.14 -5.04 -9.55
N TRP A 261 -31.46 -5.02 -8.26
CA TRP A 261 -32.27 -3.99 -7.64
C TRP A 261 -31.39 -3.05 -6.82
N SER A 262 -31.66 -1.75 -6.89
CA SER A 262 -30.99 -0.75 -6.07
C SER A 262 -31.96 0.32 -5.59
N ASP A 263 -31.78 0.69 -4.32
CA ASP A 263 -32.18 1.95 -3.73
C ASP A 263 -30.95 2.86 -3.61
N PRO A 264 -30.56 3.56 -4.69
CA PRO A 264 -29.49 4.54 -4.63
C PRO A 264 -29.91 5.79 -3.85
N ASP A 265 -29.02 6.25 -2.97
CA ASP A 265 -29.16 7.52 -2.24
C ASP A 265 -27.86 8.28 -2.46
N VAL A 266 -27.75 9.07 -3.54
CA VAL A 266 -26.47 9.73 -3.90
C VAL A 266 -26.26 10.99 -3.05
N GLY A 267 -26.05 10.77 -1.75
CA GLY A 267 -26.07 11.82 -0.76
C GLY A 267 -27.50 12.05 -0.28
N ASP A 268 -28.18 13.08 -0.78
CA ASP A 268 -29.57 13.37 -0.43
C ASP A 268 -30.51 12.62 -1.36
N ALA A 269 -31.17 11.58 -0.86
CA ALA A 269 -32.16 10.81 -1.61
C ALA A 269 -33.23 11.68 -2.32
N ASN A 270 -33.50 12.90 -1.82
CA ASN A 270 -34.52 13.78 -2.39
C ASN A 270 -34.07 14.55 -3.66
N ASP A 271 -32.85 14.36 -4.15
CA ASP A 271 -32.37 15.01 -5.38
C ASP A 271 -31.86 14.03 -6.46
N ASP A 272 -32.19 12.75 -6.33
CA ASP A 272 -31.74 11.72 -7.27
C ASP A 272 -32.52 11.66 -8.59
N LEU A 273 -31.83 11.24 -9.64
CA LEU A 273 -32.35 10.85 -10.95
C LEU A 273 -31.66 9.58 -11.42
N VAL A 274 -32.36 8.79 -12.25
CA VAL A 274 -31.81 7.55 -12.83
C VAL A 274 -31.72 7.59 -14.36
N GLY A 275 -30.92 6.70 -14.92
CA GLY A 275 -30.79 6.50 -16.35
C GLY A 275 -30.26 5.12 -16.71
N VAL A 276 -30.36 4.76 -17.99
CA VAL A 276 -29.78 3.52 -18.52
C VAL A 276 -29.08 3.76 -19.84
N ASP A 277 -27.86 3.25 -19.97
CA ASP A 277 -27.15 3.13 -21.24
C ASP A 277 -27.26 1.69 -21.75
N THR A 278 -28.14 1.46 -22.71
CA THR A 278 -28.41 0.11 -23.22
C THR A 278 -27.29 -0.46 -24.08
N ASN A 279 -26.34 0.37 -24.54
CA ASN A 279 -25.17 -0.12 -25.28
C ASN A 279 -24.10 -0.66 -24.32
N LEU A 280 -23.96 -0.02 -23.15
CA LEU A 280 -23.06 -0.47 -22.08
C LEU A 280 -23.74 -1.47 -21.13
N VAL A 281 -25.06 -1.68 -21.25
CA VAL A 281 -25.82 -2.54 -20.33
C VAL A 281 -25.75 -2.02 -18.88
N LEU A 282 -25.73 -0.70 -18.74
CA LEU A 282 -25.40 0.03 -17.52
C LEU A 282 -26.59 0.87 -17.04
N GLY A 283 -27.15 0.56 -15.87
CA GLY A 283 -28.12 1.40 -15.17
C GLY A 283 -27.42 2.29 -14.15
N TYR A 284 -27.90 3.51 -13.92
CA TYR A 284 -27.20 4.44 -13.03
C TYR A 284 -28.12 5.44 -12.34
N CYS A 285 -27.64 5.94 -11.20
CA CYS A 285 -28.20 7.05 -10.45
C CYS A 285 -27.19 8.20 -10.35
N PHE A 286 -27.68 9.43 -10.36
CA PHE A 286 -26.88 10.65 -10.23
C PHE A 286 -27.73 11.77 -9.64
N ASN A 287 -27.08 12.76 -9.02
CA ASN A 287 -27.80 13.93 -8.53
C ASN A 287 -28.39 14.74 -9.70
N GLY A 288 -29.69 15.04 -9.64
CA GLY A 288 -30.39 15.88 -10.61
C GLY A 288 -30.01 17.36 -10.56
N GLY A 289 -29.42 17.83 -9.47
CA GLY A 289 -28.86 19.17 -9.30
C GLY A 289 -27.33 19.21 -9.30
N VAL A 290 -26.77 20.41 -9.42
CA VAL A 290 -25.31 20.63 -9.35
C VAL A 290 -24.77 20.46 -7.93
N ASN A 291 -25.61 20.70 -6.91
CA ASN A 291 -25.18 20.67 -5.51
C ASN A 291 -26.01 19.67 -4.71
N ASP A 292 -25.35 18.60 -4.27
CA ASP A 292 -25.89 17.69 -3.26
C ASP A 292 -25.68 18.26 -1.85
N LYS A 293 -26.55 17.89 -0.92
CA LYS A 293 -26.47 18.31 0.49
C LYS A 293 -25.23 17.79 1.20
N TYR A 294 -24.71 16.61 0.85
CA TYR A 294 -23.62 15.94 1.55
C TYR A 294 -22.32 15.89 0.72
N TYR A 295 -22.41 15.65 -0.58
CA TYR A 295 -21.30 15.69 -1.53
C TYR A 295 -20.94 17.09 -2.00
N GLY A 296 -21.84 18.07 -1.88
CA GLY A 296 -21.60 19.44 -2.32
C GLY A 296 -21.66 19.55 -3.84
N ILE A 297 -20.76 20.33 -4.44
CA ILE A 297 -20.80 20.68 -5.88
C ILE A 297 -20.21 19.62 -6.82
N THR A 298 -19.68 18.52 -6.29
CA THR A 298 -19.14 17.40 -7.06
C THR A 298 -19.77 16.09 -6.60
N PRO A 299 -21.11 15.94 -6.69
CA PRO A 299 -21.76 14.68 -6.35
C PRO A 299 -21.31 13.58 -7.31
N PRO A 300 -21.18 12.33 -6.83
CA PRO A 300 -20.84 11.20 -7.69
C PRO A 300 -22.04 10.75 -8.54
N ALA A 301 -21.79 9.80 -9.42
CA ALA A 301 -22.80 8.93 -10.01
C ALA A 301 -22.51 7.49 -9.57
N VAL A 302 -23.57 6.71 -9.36
CA VAL A 302 -23.50 5.28 -9.02
C VAL A 302 -24.07 4.49 -10.20
N GLY A 303 -23.25 3.64 -10.81
CA GLY A 303 -23.62 2.74 -11.89
C GLY A 303 -23.71 1.29 -11.42
N TYR A 304 -24.56 0.53 -12.10
CA TYR A 304 -24.68 -0.92 -12.02
C TYR A 304 -24.50 -1.48 -13.42
N ASP A 305 -23.43 -2.23 -13.61
CA ASP A 305 -23.16 -2.92 -14.88
C ASP A 305 -23.53 -4.41 -14.75
N PHE A 306 -24.19 -4.94 -15.76
CA PHE A 306 -24.67 -6.32 -15.86
C PHE A 306 -23.84 -7.07 -16.91
N PHE A 307 -22.61 -7.42 -16.55
CA PHE A 307 -21.63 -8.04 -17.45
C PHE A 307 -22.04 -9.41 -17.99
N GLN A 308 -22.71 -10.22 -17.17
CA GLN A 308 -23.17 -11.55 -17.55
C GLN A 308 -24.57 -11.81 -17.08
N GLY A 309 -25.46 -12.06 -18.04
CA GLY A 309 -26.81 -12.51 -17.77
C GLY A 309 -27.07 -14.00 -17.93
N PRO A 310 -28.35 -14.40 -17.81
CA PRO A 310 -28.76 -15.77 -18.04
C PRO A 310 -28.35 -16.25 -19.44
N HIS A 311 -27.83 -17.47 -19.51
CA HIS A 311 -27.56 -18.13 -20.78
C HIS A 311 -28.79 -18.91 -21.22
N VAL A 312 -29.21 -18.68 -22.46
CA VAL A 312 -30.31 -19.39 -23.11
C VAL A 312 -29.80 -20.21 -24.31
N GLN A 313 -30.47 -21.31 -24.61
CA GLN A 313 -30.11 -22.12 -25.77
C GLN A 313 -30.31 -21.31 -27.05
N SER A 314 -29.25 -21.23 -27.86
CA SER A 314 -29.28 -20.56 -29.15
C SER A 314 -28.33 -21.30 -30.10
N PRO A 315 -28.84 -22.27 -30.88
CA PRO A 315 -28.02 -23.04 -31.81
C PRO A 315 -27.29 -22.13 -32.81
N GLY A 316 -25.95 -22.15 -32.78
CA GLY A 316 -25.09 -21.34 -33.64
C GLY A 316 -24.35 -20.22 -32.92
N ASP A 317 -24.83 -19.80 -31.75
CA ASP A 317 -24.15 -18.82 -30.90
C ASP A 317 -23.17 -19.50 -29.94
N THR A 318 -22.22 -18.73 -29.40
CA THR A 318 -21.32 -19.17 -28.33
C THR A 318 -21.34 -18.11 -27.23
N ALA A 319 -21.75 -18.51 -26.03
CA ALA A 319 -21.60 -17.71 -24.81
C ALA A 319 -20.32 -18.14 -24.08
N TYR A 320 -19.91 -17.40 -23.04
CA TYR A 320 -18.73 -17.73 -22.23
C TYR A 320 -19.12 -17.83 -20.77
N TRP A 321 -18.72 -18.91 -20.09
CA TRP A 321 -19.03 -19.16 -18.70
C TRP A 321 -17.73 -19.19 -17.90
N SER A 322 -17.47 -18.16 -17.08
CA SER A 322 -16.18 -18.00 -16.40
C SER A 322 -14.98 -18.18 -17.34
N GLY A 323 -15.01 -17.49 -18.48
CA GLY A 323 -13.98 -17.57 -19.52
C GLY A 323 -14.02 -18.82 -20.41
N VAL A 324 -14.86 -19.82 -20.10
CA VAL A 324 -14.95 -21.06 -20.88
C VAL A 324 -16.01 -20.95 -21.98
N PRO A 325 -15.68 -21.19 -23.26
CA PRO A 325 -16.67 -21.12 -24.35
C PRO A 325 -17.75 -22.20 -24.20
N ARG A 326 -19.01 -21.80 -24.41
CA ARG A 326 -20.22 -22.63 -24.31
C ARG A 326 -21.01 -22.58 -25.63
N PRO A 327 -20.64 -23.42 -26.63
CA PRO A 327 -21.29 -23.43 -27.94
C PRO A 327 -22.77 -23.85 -27.88
N GLY A 328 -23.62 -23.23 -28.70
CA GLY A 328 -25.06 -23.45 -28.75
C GLY A 328 -25.85 -22.65 -27.71
N TRP A 329 -25.21 -21.67 -27.07
CA TRP A 329 -25.80 -20.81 -26.06
C TRP A 329 -25.55 -19.35 -26.40
N LYS A 330 -26.49 -18.51 -26.00
CA LYS A 330 -26.40 -17.05 -26.08
C LYS A 330 -26.59 -16.47 -24.68
N GLU A 331 -25.79 -15.47 -24.38
CA GLU A 331 -25.95 -14.65 -23.18
C GLU A 331 -27.03 -13.58 -23.40
N LEU A 332 -27.92 -13.42 -22.42
CA LEU A 332 -28.89 -12.34 -22.40
C LEU A 332 -28.29 -11.11 -21.69
N GLY A 333 -28.32 -9.95 -22.35
CA GLY A 333 -28.09 -8.67 -21.66
C GLY A 333 -29.30 -8.23 -20.85
N VAL A 334 -29.36 -6.95 -20.48
CA VAL A 334 -30.55 -6.36 -19.84
C VAL A 334 -31.71 -6.28 -20.83
N THR A 335 -32.89 -6.72 -20.41
CA THR A 335 -34.12 -6.78 -21.21
C THR A 335 -35.18 -5.77 -20.77
N SER A 336 -35.02 -5.19 -19.58
CA SER A 336 -35.80 -4.03 -19.13
C SER A 336 -35.04 -3.25 -18.06
N PHE A 337 -35.29 -1.93 -18.04
CA PHE A 337 -34.87 -1.02 -17.00
C PHE A 337 -36.06 -0.16 -16.60
N ILE A 338 -36.43 -0.21 -15.33
CA ILE A 338 -37.55 0.56 -14.77
C ILE A 338 -37.10 1.29 -13.50
N LYS A 339 -37.87 2.29 -13.10
CA LYS A 339 -37.76 2.99 -11.82
C LYS A 339 -39.11 2.95 -11.10
N TYR A 340 -39.05 3.07 -9.80
CA TYR A 340 -40.21 3.38 -8.97
C TYR A 340 -39.83 4.43 -7.92
N ILE A 341 -40.84 5.13 -7.43
CA ILE A 341 -40.74 6.34 -6.60
C ILE A 341 -41.67 6.17 -5.41
N ASN A 342 -41.10 6.28 -4.22
CA ASN A 342 -41.83 6.11 -2.97
C ASN A 342 -43.05 7.07 -2.90
N GLY A 343 -44.22 6.48 -2.71
CA GLY A 343 -45.48 7.22 -2.57
C GLY A 343 -46.05 7.80 -3.87
N ASP A 344 -45.46 7.53 -5.04
CA ASP A 344 -46.03 7.92 -6.32
C ASP A 344 -47.28 7.10 -6.65
N ALA A 345 -48.29 7.68 -7.32
CA ALA A 345 -49.56 6.99 -7.58
C ALA A 345 -49.51 5.98 -8.74
N ILE A 346 -48.46 6.03 -9.58
CA ILE A 346 -48.29 5.21 -10.79
C ILE A 346 -47.07 4.31 -10.66
N LEU A 347 -45.99 4.85 -10.11
CA LEU A 347 -44.68 4.24 -9.93
C LEU A 347 -44.43 3.86 -8.47
N TYR A 348 -45.46 3.45 -7.73
CA TYR A 348 -45.33 3.02 -6.34
C TYR A 348 -44.47 1.75 -6.18
N ASP A 349 -44.00 1.50 -4.97
CA ASP A 349 -43.26 0.30 -4.59
C ASP A 349 -44.10 -0.98 -4.79
N PRO A 350 -43.56 -2.04 -5.44
CA PRO A 350 -44.30 -3.28 -5.63
C PRO A 350 -44.49 -4.03 -4.30
N GLU A 351 -45.71 -4.48 -4.00
CA GLU A 351 -46.04 -5.14 -2.72
C GLU A 351 -46.63 -6.55 -2.92
N THR A 352 -46.81 -6.96 -4.17
CA THR A 352 -47.40 -8.25 -4.56
C THR A 352 -46.56 -8.93 -5.64
N LYS A 353 -46.67 -10.26 -5.74
CA LYS A 353 -45.98 -11.03 -6.78
C LYS A 353 -46.40 -10.61 -8.19
N GLU A 354 -47.64 -10.18 -8.38
CA GLU A 354 -48.11 -9.64 -9.66
C GLU A 354 -47.42 -8.32 -10.00
N GLU A 355 -47.27 -7.41 -9.04
CA GLU A 355 -46.56 -6.13 -9.23
C GLU A 355 -45.06 -6.35 -9.43
N CYS A 356 -44.43 -7.23 -8.64
CA CYS A 356 -43.04 -7.67 -8.81
C CYS A 356 -42.80 -8.21 -10.23
N TRP A 357 -43.68 -9.11 -10.68
CA TRP A 357 -43.63 -9.65 -12.04
C TRP A 357 -43.76 -8.56 -13.12
N ASN A 358 -44.69 -7.61 -12.94
CA ASN A 358 -44.88 -6.52 -13.88
C ASN A 358 -43.62 -5.65 -13.99
N VAL A 359 -43.03 -5.24 -12.87
CA VAL A 359 -41.82 -4.39 -12.91
C VAL A 359 -40.60 -5.12 -13.48
N MET A 360 -40.41 -6.41 -13.14
CA MET A 360 -39.31 -7.22 -13.71
C MET A 360 -39.46 -7.49 -15.21
N THR A 361 -40.69 -7.43 -15.74
CA THR A 361 -40.97 -7.63 -17.18
C THR A 361 -41.00 -6.32 -17.98
N GLY A 362 -40.74 -5.18 -17.33
CA GLY A 362 -40.65 -3.85 -17.95
C GLY A 362 -41.96 -3.08 -18.01
N LEU A 363 -42.88 -3.32 -17.08
CA LEU A 363 -44.17 -2.62 -16.95
C LEU A 363 -44.22 -1.82 -15.65
N THR A 364 -45.18 -0.90 -15.53
CA THR A 364 -45.49 -0.27 -14.24
C THR A 364 -45.99 -1.32 -13.24
N PRO A 365 -45.97 -1.07 -11.92
CA PRO A 365 -46.56 -1.98 -10.93
C PRO A 365 -48.00 -2.41 -11.29
N ALA A 366 -48.80 -1.48 -11.80
CA ALA A 366 -50.17 -1.72 -12.27
C ALA A 366 -50.28 -2.48 -13.62
N GLY A 367 -49.17 -2.96 -14.20
CA GLY A 367 -49.14 -3.76 -15.42
C GLY A 367 -49.35 -2.96 -16.71
N LYS A 368 -49.00 -1.66 -16.72
CA LYS A 368 -49.11 -0.81 -17.91
C LYS A 368 -47.76 -0.63 -18.59
N ASP A 369 -47.78 -0.42 -19.90
CA ASP A 369 -46.58 -0.07 -20.65
C ASP A 369 -46.07 1.32 -20.24
N PHE A 370 -44.75 1.47 -20.17
CA PHE A 370 -44.13 2.78 -20.11
C PHE A 370 -44.15 3.44 -21.50
N ILE A 371 -44.50 4.72 -21.54
CA ILE A 371 -44.55 5.51 -22.77
C ILE A 371 -43.43 6.54 -22.73
N ASN A 372 -42.54 6.48 -23.73
CA ASN A 372 -41.48 7.47 -23.90
C ASN A 372 -42.09 8.85 -24.12
N SER A 373 -41.88 9.78 -23.21
CA SER A 373 -42.48 11.12 -23.24
C SER A 373 -42.04 11.96 -24.45
N LYS A 374 -40.91 11.62 -25.07
CA LYS A 374 -40.35 12.32 -26.23
C LYS A 374 -40.85 11.76 -27.57
N THR A 375 -41.03 10.46 -27.68
CA THR A 375 -41.43 9.80 -28.94
C THR A 375 -42.90 9.38 -28.97
N GLY A 376 -43.53 9.20 -27.81
CA GLY A 376 -44.87 8.64 -27.66
C GLY A 376 -44.93 7.12 -27.85
N GLU A 377 -43.79 6.44 -27.95
CA GLU A 377 -43.71 5.00 -28.18
C GLU A 377 -43.57 4.23 -26.86
N THR A 378 -44.08 3.00 -26.83
CA THR A 378 -43.89 2.08 -25.70
C THR A 378 -42.44 1.61 -25.62
N SER A 379 -41.87 1.54 -24.42
CA SER A 379 -40.52 1.01 -24.20
C SER A 379 -40.42 0.31 -22.85
N LYS A 380 -39.51 -0.66 -22.75
CA LYS A 380 -39.14 -1.36 -21.50
C LYS A 380 -37.91 -0.77 -20.82
N PHE A 381 -37.31 0.25 -21.42
CA PHE A 381 -36.14 0.96 -20.93
C PHE A 381 -36.54 2.41 -20.74
N ILE A 382 -36.85 2.77 -19.50
CA ILE A 382 -37.11 4.17 -19.15
C ILE A 382 -35.79 4.93 -19.03
N ALA A 383 -35.82 6.25 -19.20
CA ALA A 383 -34.64 7.10 -19.04
C ALA A 383 -33.41 6.63 -19.86
N SER A 384 -33.64 6.12 -21.07
CA SER A 384 -32.60 5.56 -21.96
C SER A 384 -31.82 6.60 -22.77
N GLY A 385 -31.97 7.88 -22.44
CA GLY A 385 -31.24 8.99 -23.03
C GLY A 385 -29.89 9.24 -22.37
N ASP A 386 -29.22 10.30 -22.80
CA ASP A 386 -27.93 10.73 -22.26
C ASP A 386 -28.08 12.10 -21.56
N PRO A 387 -28.10 12.13 -20.22
CA PRO A 387 -28.17 13.38 -19.46
C PRO A 387 -27.01 14.33 -19.71
N VAL A 388 -25.84 13.83 -20.14
CA VAL A 388 -24.65 14.66 -20.40
C VAL A 388 -24.85 15.54 -21.62
N THR A 389 -25.42 14.97 -22.69
CA THR A 389 -25.72 15.70 -23.94
C THR A 389 -27.12 16.33 -23.95
N GLY A 390 -28.02 15.88 -23.07
CA GLY A 390 -29.43 16.28 -23.06
C GLY A 390 -30.26 15.59 -24.15
N GLU A 391 -29.75 14.51 -24.74
CA GLU A 391 -30.41 13.78 -25.83
C GLU A 391 -31.18 12.54 -25.34
N GLY A 392 -32.12 12.05 -26.15
CA GLY A 392 -32.93 10.87 -25.79
C GLY A 392 -34.01 11.14 -24.72
N TRP A 393 -34.42 10.08 -24.01
CA TRP A 393 -35.46 10.07 -22.98
C TRP A 393 -34.80 10.18 -21.59
N LEU A 394 -35.08 11.25 -20.86
CA LEU A 394 -34.41 11.56 -19.59
C LEU A 394 -35.40 11.56 -18.42
N ASP A 395 -34.99 11.03 -17.27
CA ASP A 395 -35.82 10.99 -16.04
C ASP A 395 -36.34 12.39 -15.66
N ILE A 396 -35.49 13.42 -15.73
CA ILE A 396 -35.83 14.82 -15.39
C ILE A 396 -37.00 15.41 -16.19
N HIS A 397 -37.38 14.79 -17.32
CA HIS A 397 -38.52 15.23 -18.12
C HIS A 397 -39.84 14.57 -17.71
N ASP A 398 -39.76 13.42 -17.05
CA ASP A 398 -40.93 12.68 -16.58
C ASP A 398 -41.26 13.08 -15.14
N ASP A 399 -40.26 13.12 -14.27
CA ASP A 399 -40.42 13.33 -12.83
C ASP A 399 -39.36 14.31 -12.27
N PRO A 400 -39.71 15.17 -11.30
CA PRO A 400 -38.73 16.00 -10.62
C PRO A 400 -37.71 15.15 -9.85
N PRO A 401 -36.47 15.63 -9.62
CA PRO A 401 -35.52 14.94 -8.77
C PRO A 401 -36.12 14.56 -7.41
N GLY A 402 -35.76 13.37 -6.92
CA GLY A 402 -36.37 12.79 -5.73
C GLY A 402 -35.99 11.32 -5.55
N ASP A 403 -36.46 10.74 -4.47
CA ASP A 403 -36.15 9.37 -4.04
C ASP A 403 -36.43 8.33 -5.16
N ARG A 404 -35.37 7.69 -5.69
CA ARG A 404 -35.46 6.73 -6.81
C ARG A 404 -35.08 5.33 -6.36
N ARG A 405 -35.82 4.32 -6.82
CA ARG A 405 -35.34 2.93 -6.93
C ARG A 405 -35.32 2.51 -8.39
N PHE A 406 -34.43 1.59 -8.76
CA PHE A 406 -34.45 1.02 -10.10
C PHE A 406 -34.22 -0.50 -10.10
N LEU A 407 -34.69 -1.13 -11.18
CA LEU A 407 -34.41 -2.53 -11.51
C LEU A 407 -33.80 -2.64 -12.89
N MET A 408 -32.69 -3.37 -12.97
CA MET A 408 -32.11 -3.87 -14.22
C MET A 408 -32.43 -5.36 -14.35
N SER A 409 -33.38 -5.71 -15.22
CA SER A 409 -33.85 -7.10 -15.35
C SER A 409 -33.38 -7.76 -16.64
N SER A 410 -33.09 -9.05 -16.58
CA SER A 410 -32.74 -9.91 -17.72
C SER A 410 -33.61 -11.17 -17.77
N GLY A 411 -34.24 -11.40 -18.91
CA GLY A 411 -35.10 -12.55 -19.19
C GLY A 411 -35.93 -12.40 -20.48
N PRO A 412 -36.81 -13.35 -20.82
CA PRO A 412 -37.09 -14.56 -20.07
C PRO A 412 -36.03 -15.65 -20.31
N PHE A 413 -35.85 -16.52 -19.33
CA PHE A 413 -35.12 -17.79 -19.46
C PHE A 413 -35.88 -18.94 -18.77
N GLU A 414 -35.40 -20.17 -18.93
CA GLU A 414 -35.94 -21.36 -18.26
C GLU A 414 -34.88 -21.97 -17.33
N MET A 415 -35.34 -22.59 -16.23
CA MET A 415 -34.50 -23.40 -15.34
C MET A 415 -35.22 -24.69 -14.98
N ALA A 416 -34.74 -25.81 -15.51
CA ALA A 416 -35.16 -27.14 -15.09
C ALA A 416 -34.56 -27.50 -13.71
N PRO A 417 -35.10 -28.52 -13.02
CA PRO A 417 -34.48 -29.06 -11.81
C PRO A 417 -33.00 -29.40 -12.01
N GLY A 418 -32.13 -28.84 -11.17
CA GLY A 418 -30.68 -28.99 -11.23
C GLY A 418 -29.95 -28.03 -12.17
N ASP A 419 -30.67 -27.21 -12.96
CA ASP A 419 -30.04 -26.23 -13.84
C ASP A 419 -29.36 -25.09 -13.05
N THR A 420 -28.37 -24.46 -13.69
CA THR A 420 -27.60 -23.35 -13.13
C THR A 420 -27.55 -22.13 -14.06
N GLN A 421 -27.50 -20.95 -13.46
CA GLN A 421 -27.23 -19.67 -14.14
C GLN A 421 -26.18 -18.88 -13.36
N GLU A 422 -25.19 -18.33 -14.05
CA GLU A 422 -24.16 -17.47 -13.48
C GLU A 422 -24.43 -16.04 -13.91
N ILE A 423 -24.64 -15.17 -12.92
CA ILE A 423 -24.96 -13.75 -13.12
C ILE A 423 -23.82 -12.93 -12.54
N VAL A 424 -23.23 -12.05 -13.34
CA VAL A 424 -22.10 -11.22 -12.94
C VAL A 424 -22.43 -9.76 -13.20
N GLY A 425 -22.24 -8.93 -12.17
CA GLY A 425 -22.43 -7.49 -12.27
C GLY A 425 -21.50 -6.72 -11.34
N SER A 426 -21.66 -5.40 -11.29
CA SER A 426 -20.92 -4.54 -10.37
C SER A 426 -21.71 -3.36 -9.86
N ILE A 427 -21.17 -2.70 -8.84
CA ILE A 427 -21.50 -1.35 -8.40
C ILE A 427 -20.28 -0.48 -8.66
N ILE A 428 -20.44 0.55 -9.48
CA ILE A 428 -19.39 1.46 -9.96
C ILE A 428 -19.69 2.85 -9.41
N ILE A 429 -18.72 3.51 -8.78
CA ILE A 429 -18.92 4.87 -8.26
C ILE A 429 -17.83 5.78 -8.79
N ALA A 430 -18.22 6.92 -9.36
CA ALA A 430 -17.25 7.90 -9.84
C ALA A 430 -17.76 9.32 -9.61
N SER A 431 -16.85 10.26 -9.38
CA SER A 431 -17.15 11.69 -9.29
C SER A 431 -16.55 12.48 -10.46
N GLY A 432 -17.26 13.52 -10.87
CA GLY A 432 -16.85 14.46 -11.90
C GLY A 432 -16.44 15.82 -11.36
N SER A 433 -16.33 16.80 -12.26
CA SER A 433 -16.31 18.23 -11.90
C SER A 433 -17.68 18.75 -11.43
N ASP A 434 -18.74 18.02 -11.77
CA ASP A 434 -20.15 18.27 -11.46
C ASP A 434 -20.96 16.97 -11.58
N ASN A 435 -22.28 17.05 -11.41
CA ASN A 435 -23.19 15.90 -11.45
C ASN A 435 -23.26 15.20 -12.83
N LEU A 436 -23.12 15.94 -13.94
CA LEU A 436 -23.21 15.35 -15.30
C LEU A 436 -21.88 14.71 -15.74
N SER A 437 -20.77 15.38 -15.46
CA SER A 437 -19.44 14.82 -15.69
C SER A 437 -19.16 13.59 -14.80
N ALA A 438 -19.85 13.44 -13.66
CA ALA A 438 -19.82 12.21 -12.88
C ALA A 438 -20.35 11.00 -13.67
N ILE A 439 -21.38 11.18 -14.51
CA ILE A 439 -21.85 10.14 -15.45
C ILE A 439 -20.75 9.81 -16.46
N THR A 440 -20.05 10.82 -16.97
CA THR A 440 -18.92 10.62 -17.91
C THR A 440 -17.78 9.85 -17.24
N ALA A 441 -17.45 10.17 -15.99
CA ALA A 441 -16.44 9.46 -15.20
C ALA A 441 -16.84 8.00 -14.96
N MET A 442 -18.11 7.78 -14.60
CA MET A 442 -18.65 6.46 -14.29
C MET A 442 -18.66 5.56 -15.54
N LYS A 443 -19.10 6.06 -16.70
CA LYS A 443 -18.99 5.35 -17.99
C LYS A 443 -17.53 5.10 -18.43
N TYR A 444 -16.60 5.93 -18.00
CA TYR A 444 -15.18 5.68 -18.22
C TYR A 444 -14.66 4.55 -17.31
N TYR A 445 -15.12 4.49 -16.05
CA TYR A 445 -14.75 3.43 -15.10
C TYR A 445 -15.33 2.08 -15.50
N ASP A 446 -16.54 2.07 -16.04
CA ASP A 446 -17.21 0.92 -16.66
C ASP A 446 -16.32 0.16 -17.65
N ARG A 447 -15.55 0.87 -18.50
CA ARG A 447 -14.59 0.23 -19.42
C ARG A 447 -13.55 -0.64 -18.71
N PHE A 448 -13.10 -0.23 -17.52
CA PHE A 448 -12.16 -1.01 -16.71
C PHE A 448 -12.85 -2.20 -16.07
N ALA A 449 -14.11 -2.03 -15.65
CA ALA A 449 -14.94 -3.08 -15.11
C ALA A 449 -15.19 -4.18 -16.15
N GLN A 450 -15.58 -3.79 -17.37
CA GLN A 450 -15.76 -4.69 -18.52
C GLN A 450 -14.45 -5.41 -18.86
N ASN A 451 -13.32 -4.71 -18.93
CA ASN A 451 -12.03 -5.36 -19.21
C ASN A 451 -11.63 -6.36 -18.11
N ALA A 452 -11.93 -6.06 -16.85
CA ALA A 452 -11.70 -6.99 -15.75
C ALA A 452 -12.58 -8.24 -15.89
N PHE A 453 -13.85 -8.09 -16.25
CA PHE A 453 -14.74 -9.22 -16.53
C PHE A 453 -14.29 -10.05 -17.74
N ASP A 454 -13.95 -9.40 -18.87
CA ASP A 454 -13.48 -10.05 -20.10
C ASP A 454 -12.17 -10.82 -19.89
N SER A 455 -11.35 -10.38 -18.93
CA SER A 455 -10.13 -11.05 -18.48
C SER A 455 -10.39 -12.09 -17.38
N ASN A 456 -11.65 -12.49 -17.13
CA ASN A 456 -12.05 -13.40 -16.05
C ASN A 456 -11.51 -13.00 -14.66
N PHE A 457 -11.39 -11.69 -14.41
CA PHE A 457 -10.81 -11.08 -13.22
C PHE A 457 -9.32 -11.41 -12.99
N GLU A 458 -8.66 -11.97 -13.99
CA GLU A 458 -7.21 -12.17 -14.04
C GLU A 458 -6.55 -10.88 -14.54
N LEU A 459 -6.24 -10.01 -13.59
CA LEU A 459 -5.62 -8.72 -13.84
C LEU A 459 -4.11 -8.76 -13.59
N ALA A 460 -3.39 -7.98 -14.38
CA ALA A 460 -1.95 -7.86 -14.22
C ALA A 460 -1.59 -7.28 -12.85
N THR A 461 -0.72 -7.99 -12.15
CA THR A 461 -0.09 -7.58 -10.88
C THR A 461 1.42 -7.72 -11.05
N PRO A 462 2.08 -6.68 -11.61
CA PRO A 462 3.54 -6.68 -11.76
C PRO A 462 4.22 -6.99 -10.43
N PRO A 463 5.30 -7.79 -10.44
CA PRO A 463 6.03 -8.15 -9.24
C PRO A 463 6.68 -6.90 -8.63
N GLN A 464 6.75 -6.88 -7.30
CA GLN A 464 7.35 -5.76 -6.61
C GLN A 464 8.89 -5.88 -6.64
N PRO A 465 9.63 -4.81 -7.02
CA PRO A 465 11.08 -4.79 -6.87
C PRO A 465 11.47 -4.92 -5.39
N GLU A 466 12.45 -5.76 -5.07
CA GLU A 466 12.99 -5.89 -3.71
C GLU A 466 14.08 -4.84 -3.49
N VAL A 467 13.78 -3.78 -2.73
CA VAL A 467 14.69 -2.64 -2.54
C VAL A 467 15.52 -2.79 -1.27
N GLU A 468 16.82 -2.61 -1.42
CA GLU A 468 17.77 -2.41 -0.32
C GLU A 468 18.14 -0.92 -0.23
N VAL A 469 18.13 -0.38 0.99
CA VAL A 469 18.47 1.00 1.30
C VAL A 469 19.82 1.06 1.99
N THR A 470 20.75 1.83 1.42
CA THR A 470 22.04 2.14 2.04
C THR A 470 22.11 3.63 2.37
N GLU A 471 22.26 3.93 3.66
CA GLU A 471 22.40 5.28 4.20
C GLU A 471 23.85 5.74 4.11
N LEU A 472 24.12 6.86 3.42
CA LEU A 472 25.45 7.42 3.19
C LEU A 472 25.50 8.89 3.64
N ASP A 473 26.69 9.48 3.66
CA ASP A 473 26.85 10.91 3.99
C ASP A 473 26.10 11.77 2.99
N LYS A 474 25.06 12.48 3.46
CA LYS A 474 24.16 13.33 2.67
C LYS A 474 23.61 12.64 1.42
N GLY A 475 23.44 11.33 1.50
CA GLY A 475 23.05 10.52 0.37
C GLY A 475 22.32 9.25 0.79
N VAL A 476 21.46 8.76 -0.10
CA VAL A 476 20.80 7.47 0.02
C VAL A 476 21.02 6.72 -1.28
N LEU A 477 21.55 5.51 -1.18
CA LEU A 477 21.61 4.59 -2.30
C LEU A 477 20.45 3.61 -2.17
N LEU A 478 19.65 3.50 -3.23
CA LEU A 478 18.67 2.44 -3.39
C LEU A 478 19.19 1.44 -4.42
N THR A 479 19.10 0.15 -4.13
CA THR A 479 19.45 -0.95 -5.05
C THR A 479 18.32 -1.96 -5.08
N TRP A 480 17.96 -2.52 -6.25
CA TRP A 480 16.88 -3.51 -6.39
C TRP A 480 17.24 -4.69 -7.30
N ASP A 481 18.45 -5.20 -7.08
CA ASP A 481 19.06 -6.22 -7.94
C ASP A 481 18.63 -7.65 -7.61
N LYS A 482 18.24 -7.89 -6.36
CA LYS A 482 18.09 -9.23 -5.78
C LYS A 482 17.07 -10.10 -6.50
N ASN A 483 15.97 -9.51 -6.96
CA ASN A 483 14.94 -10.17 -7.77
C ASN A 483 14.79 -9.56 -9.18
N ALA A 484 15.80 -8.82 -9.65
CA ALA A 484 15.70 -8.07 -10.91
C ALA A 484 15.41 -8.95 -12.12
N ASP A 485 15.99 -10.16 -12.20
CA ASP A 485 15.75 -11.07 -13.32
C ASP A 485 14.28 -11.49 -13.44
N GLU A 486 13.64 -11.81 -12.32
CA GLU A 486 12.21 -12.17 -12.28
C GLU A 486 11.35 -10.98 -12.71
N VAL A 487 11.65 -9.78 -12.20
CA VAL A 487 10.90 -8.56 -12.51
C VAL A 487 11.06 -8.16 -13.96
N GLN A 488 12.28 -8.20 -14.51
CA GLN A 488 12.57 -7.75 -15.89
C GLN A 488 12.10 -8.72 -16.98
N HIS A 489 11.89 -10.00 -16.64
CA HIS A 489 11.31 -11.00 -17.55
C HIS A 489 9.80 -11.17 -17.36
N TYR A 490 9.18 -10.37 -16.49
CA TYR A 490 7.75 -10.48 -16.23
C TYR A 490 6.94 -10.14 -17.48
N GLN A 491 6.08 -11.09 -17.85
CA GLN A 491 5.10 -10.98 -18.93
C GLN A 491 3.76 -11.45 -18.39
N TYR A 492 2.71 -10.70 -18.67
CA TYR A 492 1.36 -11.03 -18.27
C TYR A 492 0.41 -10.94 -19.45
N LYS A 493 -0.12 -12.10 -19.85
CA LYS A 493 -0.98 -12.24 -21.02
C LYS A 493 -2.40 -12.61 -20.60
N THR A 494 -3.36 -11.78 -20.98
CA THR A 494 -4.79 -12.05 -20.86
C THR A 494 -5.40 -12.32 -22.23
N ALA A 495 -6.72 -12.47 -22.30
CA ALA A 495 -7.45 -12.50 -23.57
C ALA A 495 -7.37 -11.15 -24.32
N SER A 496 -7.21 -10.04 -23.60
CA SER A 496 -7.26 -8.67 -24.11
C SER A 496 -5.92 -7.91 -24.09
N ALA A 497 -4.87 -8.47 -23.48
CA ALA A 497 -3.57 -7.79 -23.30
C ALA A 497 -2.37 -8.76 -23.32
N ASP A 498 -1.20 -8.29 -23.76
CA ASP A 498 0.12 -8.93 -23.66
C ASP A 498 1.13 -7.97 -23.00
N TYR A 499 0.93 -7.69 -21.71
CA TYR A 499 1.80 -6.78 -20.98
C TYR A 499 3.20 -7.35 -20.80
N ARG A 500 4.22 -6.50 -20.98
CA ARG A 500 5.63 -6.84 -20.76
C ARG A 500 6.29 -5.79 -19.88
N PHE A 501 7.28 -6.20 -19.11
CA PHE A 501 8.15 -5.26 -18.40
C PHE A 501 8.69 -4.19 -19.35
N GLU A 502 8.50 -2.92 -18.96
CA GLU A 502 8.95 -1.76 -19.72
C GLU A 502 9.92 -0.89 -18.93
N GLY A 503 9.86 -0.90 -17.59
CA GLY A 503 10.85 -0.20 -16.78
C GLY A 503 10.57 -0.13 -15.29
N TYR A 504 11.35 0.70 -14.60
CA TYR A 504 11.21 1.06 -13.20
C TYR A 504 10.90 2.54 -13.02
N ASN A 505 10.10 2.86 -12.00
CA ASN A 505 9.93 4.22 -11.49
C ASN A 505 10.48 4.31 -10.06
N VAL A 506 11.13 5.41 -9.73
CA VAL A 506 11.61 5.70 -8.37
C VAL A 506 10.89 6.91 -7.82
N TYR A 507 10.44 6.84 -6.57
CA TYR A 507 9.66 7.87 -5.90
C TYR A 507 10.30 8.33 -4.59
N GLN A 508 10.07 9.59 -4.24
CA GLN A 508 10.26 10.13 -2.89
C GLN A 508 8.89 10.49 -2.28
N GLY A 509 8.65 10.08 -1.04
CA GLY A 509 7.38 10.29 -0.34
C GLY A 509 7.49 11.21 0.88
N GLU A 510 6.38 11.86 1.25
CA GLU A 510 6.28 12.61 2.51
C GLU A 510 6.16 11.67 3.74
N SER A 511 5.69 10.43 3.53
CA SER A 511 5.58 9.38 4.55
C SER A 511 5.75 7.99 3.94
N MET A 512 5.67 6.94 4.78
CA MET A 512 5.74 5.53 4.35
C MET A 512 4.64 5.13 3.35
N THR A 513 3.55 5.89 3.28
CA THR A 513 2.42 5.65 2.36
C THR A 513 2.26 6.79 1.35
N GLY A 514 3.27 7.65 1.22
CA GLY A 514 3.23 8.84 0.37
C GLY A 514 2.65 10.09 1.09
N PRO A 515 2.11 11.08 0.36
CA PRO A 515 2.05 11.17 -1.10
C PRO A 515 3.44 11.02 -1.75
N TRP A 516 3.47 10.39 -2.93
CA TRP A 516 4.68 10.05 -3.67
C TRP A 516 4.95 11.01 -4.83
N LYS A 517 6.20 11.40 -5.00
CA LYS A 517 6.69 12.18 -6.15
C LYS A 517 7.70 11.34 -6.93
N ARG A 518 7.45 11.09 -8.22
CA ARG A 518 8.42 10.39 -9.09
C ARG A 518 9.67 11.26 -9.27
N ILE A 519 10.83 10.68 -9.02
CA ILE A 519 12.15 11.34 -9.11
C ILE A 519 13.04 10.77 -10.21
N ALA A 520 12.79 9.53 -10.66
CA ALA A 520 13.49 8.92 -11.78
C ALA A 520 12.62 7.87 -12.48
N THR A 521 12.91 7.62 -13.76
CA THR A 521 12.40 6.49 -14.54
C THR A 521 13.58 5.83 -15.25
N TYR A 522 13.61 4.50 -15.29
CA TYR A 522 14.54 3.71 -16.08
C TYR A 522 13.74 2.76 -16.96
N ASP A 523 14.03 2.72 -18.25
CA ASP A 523 13.16 2.07 -19.24
C ASP A 523 13.95 1.32 -20.31
N VAL A 524 13.31 0.29 -20.87
CA VAL A 524 13.89 -0.56 -21.90
C VAL A 524 14.23 0.28 -23.14
N LYS A 525 15.39 0.03 -23.76
CA LYS A 525 15.80 0.70 -25.00
C LYS A 525 15.04 0.19 -26.21
N ASN A 526 13.84 0.70 -26.45
CA ASN A 526 12.95 0.26 -27.53
C ASN A 526 12.26 1.43 -28.27
N GLY A 527 12.59 2.69 -27.92
CA GLY A 527 12.03 3.90 -28.51
C GLY A 527 10.74 4.41 -27.87
N ILE A 528 10.24 3.76 -26.81
CA ILE A 528 9.05 4.18 -26.06
C ILE A 528 9.47 5.21 -25.01
N THR A 529 9.20 6.49 -25.26
CA THR A 529 9.60 7.60 -24.34
C THR A 529 8.43 8.30 -23.67
N MET A 530 7.23 8.16 -24.21
CA MET A 530 6.00 8.71 -23.63
C MET A 530 4.84 7.80 -23.97
N ILE A 531 4.15 7.33 -22.95
CA ILE A 531 2.93 6.54 -23.11
C ILE A 531 1.75 7.43 -22.79
N VAL A 532 0.83 7.53 -23.73
CA VAL A 532 -0.41 8.30 -23.61
C VAL A 532 -1.56 7.31 -23.52
N ASP A 533 -2.45 7.56 -22.57
CA ASP A 533 -3.66 6.79 -22.38
C ASP A 533 -4.84 7.74 -22.12
N ASP A 534 -6.05 7.21 -22.31
CA ASP A 534 -7.25 7.91 -21.88
C ASP A 534 -7.23 8.04 -20.35
N LYS A 535 -7.57 9.23 -19.85
CA LYS A 535 -7.76 9.47 -18.43
C LYS A 535 -8.89 10.45 -18.22
N PHE A 536 -9.74 10.18 -17.23
CA PHE A 536 -10.74 11.15 -16.82
C PHE A 536 -10.06 12.34 -16.14
N ASP A 537 -10.22 13.53 -16.71
CA ASP A 537 -9.73 14.77 -16.12
C ASP A 537 -10.84 15.43 -15.29
N GLN A 538 -10.66 15.41 -13.98
CA GLN A 538 -11.65 15.93 -13.04
C GLN A 538 -11.83 17.45 -13.12
N ASN A 539 -10.88 18.22 -13.67
CA ASN A 539 -11.03 19.67 -13.81
C ASN A 539 -11.89 20.04 -15.01
N TYR A 540 -11.75 19.28 -16.11
CA TYR A 540 -12.50 19.50 -17.34
C TYR A 540 -13.77 18.66 -17.43
N GLY A 541 -13.95 17.67 -16.56
CA GLY A 541 -15.14 16.81 -16.52
C GLY A 541 -15.26 15.88 -17.73
N MET A 542 -14.14 15.57 -18.40
CA MET A 542 -14.13 14.80 -19.65
C MET A 542 -12.92 13.87 -19.72
N VAL A 543 -13.02 12.84 -20.55
CA VAL A 543 -11.92 11.92 -20.84
C VAL A 543 -10.95 12.57 -21.82
N LEU A 544 -9.68 12.68 -21.44
CA LEU A 544 -8.62 13.26 -22.23
C LEU A 544 -7.47 12.25 -22.41
N GLN A 545 -6.83 12.27 -23.58
CA GLN A 545 -5.56 11.59 -23.78
C GLN A 545 -4.47 12.34 -23.01
N GLN A 546 -3.90 11.70 -21.98
CA GLN A 546 -2.87 12.29 -21.12
C GLN A 546 -1.62 11.39 -21.06
N PRO A 547 -0.41 11.97 -20.93
CA PRO A 547 0.77 11.18 -20.63
C PRO A 547 0.61 10.46 -19.28
N VAL A 548 0.61 9.13 -19.31
CA VAL A 548 0.50 8.28 -18.10
C VAL A 548 1.87 7.77 -17.64
N GLN A 549 2.84 7.67 -18.54
CA GLN A 549 4.19 7.22 -18.23
C GLN A 549 5.20 7.98 -19.11
N PHE A 550 6.36 8.28 -18.53
CA PHE A 550 7.45 8.98 -19.20
C PHE A 550 8.71 8.13 -19.06
N GLY A 551 9.29 7.76 -20.19
CA GLY A 551 10.56 7.06 -20.33
C GLY A 551 11.66 7.98 -20.85
N THR A 552 12.91 7.56 -20.67
CA THR A 552 14.09 8.26 -21.17
C THR A 552 14.75 7.54 -22.34
N ASP A 553 14.38 6.28 -22.59
CA ASP A 553 15.01 5.33 -23.50
C ASP A 553 16.52 5.17 -23.20
N ALA A 554 16.92 5.40 -21.94
CA ALA A 554 18.32 5.39 -21.51
C ALA A 554 18.81 4.00 -21.08
N GLY A 555 17.89 3.04 -20.95
CA GLY A 555 18.14 1.69 -20.45
C GLY A 555 17.62 1.49 -19.03
N VAL A 556 17.42 0.22 -18.69
CA VAL A 556 17.06 -0.22 -17.34
C VAL A 556 18.27 -0.02 -16.43
N GLU A 557 18.04 0.36 -15.18
CA GLU A 557 19.06 0.48 -14.13
C GLU A 557 18.49 -0.11 -12.83
N ASN A 558 19.35 -0.71 -12.00
CA ASN A 558 18.94 -1.39 -10.76
C ASN A 558 19.40 -0.65 -9.50
N HIS A 559 19.88 0.58 -9.64
CA HIS A 559 20.25 1.44 -8.53
C HIS A 559 20.05 2.92 -8.81
N ILE A 560 19.99 3.71 -7.73
CA ILE A 560 20.07 5.16 -7.80
C ILE A 560 20.71 5.71 -6.54
N TYR A 561 21.67 6.62 -6.72
CA TYR A 561 22.23 7.40 -5.63
C TYR A 561 21.57 8.78 -5.57
N ILE A 562 20.81 8.99 -4.50
CA ILE A 562 19.98 10.17 -4.27
C ILE A 562 20.72 11.07 -3.29
N THR A 563 20.98 12.30 -3.70
CA THR A 563 21.65 13.32 -2.87
C THR A 563 20.80 14.59 -2.70
N LYS A 564 19.60 14.60 -3.30
CA LYS A 564 18.68 15.74 -3.32
C LYS A 564 17.31 15.37 -2.78
N ASP A 565 16.71 16.29 -2.04
CA ASP A 565 15.32 16.24 -1.60
C ASP A 565 14.42 16.86 -2.68
N ALA A 566 13.79 16.02 -3.48
CA ALA A 566 12.90 16.43 -4.56
C ALA A 566 11.58 17.05 -4.05
N LEU A 567 11.15 16.76 -2.83
CA LEU A 567 9.94 17.36 -2.24
C LEU A 567 10.22 18.80 -1.79
N ARG A 568 11.46 19.10 -1.39
CA ARG A 568 11.88 20.43 -0.88
C ARG A 568 12.73 21.21 -1.87
N GLY A 569 12.30 21.28 -3.12
CA GLY A 569 12.95 22.13 -4.14
C GLY A 569 14.34 21.67 -4.59
N ASN A 570 14.64 20.37 -4.47
CA ASN A 570 15.93 19.76 -4.84
C ASN A 570 17.13 20.30 -4.02
N VAL A 571 16.92 20.63 -2.75
CA VAL A 571 18.02 20.90 -1.80
C VAL A 571 18.81 19.63 -1.50
N ALA A 572 20.04 19.75 -0.98
CA ALA A 572 20.83 18.58 -0.59
C ALA A 572 20.15 17.80 0.55
N LEU A 573 20.28 16.48 0.56
CA LEU A 573 19.85 15.68 1.71
C LEU A 573 20.64 16.07 2.96
N ILE A 574 19.97 15.98 4.11
CA ILE A 574 20.50 16.31 5.41
C ILE A 574 20.69 15.01 6.18
N ASN A 575 21.84 14.87 6.84
CA ASN A 575 22.07 13.71 7.68
C ASN A 575 21.13 13.69 8.88
N ASN A 576 20.80 12.49 9.33
CA ASN A 576 19.92 12.18 10.45
C ASN A 576 18.45 12.60 10.27
N ARG A 577 18.07 13.09 9.08
CA ARG A 577 16.68 13.38 8.70
C ARG A 577 16.02 12.16 8.06
N LYS A 578 14.74 11.96 8.32
CA LYS A 578 13.94 10.90 7.69
C LYS A 578 13.53 11.26 6.27
N TYR A 579 13.75 10.31 5.35
CA TYR A 579 13.28 10.35 3.98
C TYR A 579 12.56 9.03 3.66
N TYR A 580 11.56 9.09 2.79
CA TYR A 580 10.82 7.91 2.35
C TYR A 580 10.99 7.75 0.85
N PHE A 581 11.31 6.53 0.41
CA PHE A 581 11.49 6.20 -1.00
C PHE A 581 10.71 4.95 -1.36
N ALA A 582 10.38 4.79 -2.64
CA ALA A 582 9.77 3.58 -3.18
C ALA A 582 10.30 3.34 -4.60
N VAL A 583 10.38 2.06 -4.99
CA VAL A 583 10.68 1.65 -6.36
C VAL A 583 9.56 0.72 -6.81
N SER A 584 9.07 0.95 -8.03
CA SER A 584 8.08 0.10 -8.69
C SER A 584 8.61 -0.32 -10.05
N CYS A 585 8.11 -1.45 -10.55
CA CYS A 585 8.19 -1.76 -11.97
C CYS A 585 6.88 -1.37 -12.65
N TYR A 586 6.95 -1.10 -13.95
CA TYR A 586 5.77 -0.94 -14.78
C TYR A 586 5.86 -1.82 -16.02
N ILE A 587 4.70 -2.35 -16.38
CA ILE A 587 4.50 -3.17 -17.57
C ILE A 587 3.65 -2.39 -18.58
N TYR A 588 3.85 -2.64 -19.86
CA TYR A 588 3.23 -1.92 -20.96
C TYR A 588 2.68 -2.85 -22.02
N ASP A 589 1.49 -2.49 -22.54
CA ASP A 589 0.93 -2.94 -23.80
C ASP A 589 0.19 -1.77 -24.45
N ASN A 590 0.41 -1.56 -25.76
CA ASN A 590 -0.21 -0.46 -26.49
C ASN A 590 -1.72 -0.62 -26.68
N ASP A 591 -2.21 -1.86 -26.71
CA ASP A 591 -3.60 -2.18 -27.05
C ASP A 591 -4.45 -2.52 -25.80
N ALA A 592 -3.83 -2.55 -24.63
CA ALA A 592 -4.48 -2.87 -23.36
C ALA A 592 -5.17 -1.66 -22.69
N LEU A 593 -6.04 -1.95 -21.73
CA LEU A 593 -6.70 -0.97 -20.85
C LEU A 593 -6.49 -1.35 -19.37
N PRO A 594 -5.76 -0.56 -18.58
CA PRO A 594 -4.93 0.58 -18.97
C PRO A 594 -3.70 0.14 -19.76
N LYS A 595 -3.09 1.02 -20.55
CA LYS A 595 -1.87 0.66 -21.29
C LYS A 595 -0.68 0.35 -20.39
N VAL A 596 -0.65 0.96 -19.20
CA VAL A 596 0.43 0.82 -18.22
C VAL A 596 -0.14 0.33 -16.91
N VAL A 597 0.48 -0.71 -16.35
CA VAL A 597 0.22 -1.16 -14.99
C VAL A 597 1.51 -1.11 -14.19
N GLU A 598 1.45 -0.48 -13.02
CA GLU A 598 2.59 -0.35 -12.10
C GLU A 598 2.42 -1.29 -10.90
N SER A 599 3.53 -1.84 -10.39
CA SER A 599 3.52 -2.60 -9.13
C SER A 599 3.10 -1.70 -7.96
N ALA A 600 2.63 -2.31 -6.86
CA ALA A 600 2.37 -1.56 -5.63
C ALA A 600 3.64 -0.81 -5.15
N LEU A 601 3.44 0.35 -4.53
CA LEU A 601 4.52 1.13 -3.92
C LEU A 601 4.70 0.72 -2.45
N GLU A 602 5.80 0.05 -2.14
CA GLU A 602 6.26 -0.14 -0.77
C GLU A 602 7.20 0.99 -0.38
N GLY A 603 6.88 1.66 0.73
CA GLY A 603 7.74 2.69 1.28
C GLY A 603 8.91 2.11 2.05
N TYR A 604 10.08 2.70 1.86
CA TYR A 604 11.29 2.44 2.61
C TYR A 604 11.74 3.72 3.32
N LEU A 605 12.00 3.62 4.63
CA LEU A 605 12.60 4.70 5.41
C LEU A 605 14.11 4.71 5.19
N ALA A 606 14.65 5.88 4.88
CA ALA A 606 16.08 6.14 4.79
C ALA A 606 16.44 7.34 5.67
N ILE A 607 17.53 7.23 6.41
CA ILE A 607 18.09 8.30 7.25
C ILE A 607 19.56 8.47 6.86
N PRO A 608 19.94 9.40 5.96
CA PRO A 608 21.33 9.62 5.55
C PRO A 608 22.24 9.86 6.77
N ARG A 609 23.45 9.31 6.80
CA ARG A 609 24.38 9.47 7.94
C ARG A 609 25.83 9.52 7.46
N PRO A 610 26.69 10.30 8.11
CA PRO A 610 28.11 10.35 7.75
C PRO A 610 28.84 9.05 8.08
N TYR A 611 28.31 8.27 9.02
CA TYR A 611 28.82 6.95 9.40
C TYR A 611 27.63 5.99 9.48
N PRO A 612 27.71 4.79 8.89
CA PRO A 612 26.76 3.72 9.18
C PRO A 612 26.72 3.38 10.68
N ALA A 613 25.65 2.73 11.13
CA ALA A 613 25.43 2.39 12.53
C ALA A 613 26.68 1.80 13.22
N LEU A 614 27.09 2.42 14.34
CA LEU A 614 28.24 2.10 15.21
C LEU A 614 29.54 1.58 14.52
N ASN A 615 30.57 2.44 14.48
CA ASN A 615 31.99 2.08 14.25
C ASN A 615 32.39 1.55 12.85
N LEU A 616 31.87 2.13 11.78
CA LEU A 616 32.23 1.75 10.41
C LEU A 616 32.60 3.01 9.60
N ASP A 617 33.84 3.09 9.12
CA ASP A 617 34.31 4.07 8.13
C ASP A 617 34.35 3.40 6.75
N TYR A 618 33.64 3.95 5.76
CA TYR A 618 33.75 3.46 4.39
C TYR A 618 35.03 4.02 3.73
N HIS A 619 35.93 3.13 3.31
CA HIS A 619 37.19 3.51 2.66
C HIS A 619 37.05 3.85 1.16
N ALA A 620 35.87 3.62 0.57
CA ALA A 620 35.53 4.00 -0.79
C ALA A 620 34.18 4.71 -0.81
N ALA A 621 34.03 5.69 -1.70
CA ALA A 621 32.78 6.40 -1.93
C ALA A 621 31.99 5.81 -3.10
N TYR A 622 30.70 6.09 -3.14
CA TYR A 622 29.87 5.80 -4.32
C TYR A 622 30.52 6.39 -5.58
N GLY A 623 30.68 5.55 -6.59
CA GLY A 623 31.22 5.92 -7.90
C GLY A 623 32.74 5.91 -8.01
N ASP A 624 33.47 5.62 -6.94
CA ASP A 624 34.92 5.40 -7.00
C ASP A 624 35.25 4.23 -7.94
N THR A 625 36.37 4.32 -8.64
CA THR A 625 36.86 3.23 -9.49
C THR A 625 37.86 2.38 -8.72
N ILE A 626 37.71 1.05 -8.82
CA ILE A 626 38.68 0.10 -8.26
C ILE A 626 39.82 -0.11 -9.26
N ALA A 627 41.06 -0.12 -8.77
CA ALA A 627 42.21 -0.37 -9.62
C ALA A 627 42.19 -1.81 -10.16
N VAL A 628 42.44 -1.98 -11.46
CA VAL A 628 42.56 -3.28 -12.12
C VAL A 628 43.99 -3.45 -12.62
N GLU A 629 44.62 -4.56 -12.25
CA GLU A 629 45.93 -4.96 -12.76
C GLU A 629 45.79 -6.11 -13.77
N ASN A 630 46.48 -6.02 -14.91
CA ASN A 630 46.54 -7.13 -15.86
C ASN A 630 47.60 -8.13 -15.41
N LEU A 631 47.15 -9.27 -14.87
CA LEU A 631 48.00 -10.34 -14.34
C LEU A 631 48.64 -11.22 -15.44
N GLY A 632 48.24 -11.06 -16.71
CA GLY A 632 48.80 -11.75 -17.87
C GLY A 632 47.77 -12.02 -18.99
N GLY A 633 48.26 -12.19 -20.23
CA GLY A 633 47.44 -12.51 -21.42
C GLY A 633 47.55 -11.47 -22.54
N GLN A 634 46.91 -11.74 -23.70
CA GLN A 634 46.87 -10.81 -24.85
C GLN A 634 45.53 -10.06 -24.99
N ALA A 635 44.60 -10.24 -24.04
CA ALA A 635 43.32 -9.54 -24.05
C ALA A 635 43.55 -8.06 -23.68
N ASN A 636 43.31 -7.16 -24.62
CA ASN A 636 43.21 -5.72 -24.36
C ASN A 636 41.73 -5.41 -24.10
N ALA A 637 41.29 -5.44 -22.84
CA ALA A 637 39.95 -5.03 -22.44
C ALA A 637 40.06 -3.86 -21.45
N LEU A 638 39.25 -2.82 -21.63
CA LEU A 638 39.09 -1.77 -20.64
C LEU A 638 38.10 -2.26 -19.58
N ILE A 639 38.61 -2.56 -18.40
CA ILE A 639 37.81 -3.00 -17.25
C ILE A 639 37.76 -1.86 -16.25
N VAL A 640 36.55 -1.38 -15.93
CA VAL A 640 36.34 -0.31 -14.96
C VAL A 640 35.33 -0.80 -13.93
N PRO A 641 35.79 -1.40 -12.81
CA PRO A 641 34.93 -1.69 -11.68
C PRO A 641 34.61 -0.37 -10.98
N LYS A 642 33.32 -0.12 -10.77
CA LYS A 642 32.82 1.10 -10.14
C LYS A 642 32.10 0.73 -8.86
N VAL A 643 32.49 1.34 -7.74
CA VAL A 643 31.82 1.14 -6.45
C VAL A 643 30.40 1.65 -6.57
N VAL A 644 29.43 0.76 -6.32
CA VAL A 644 28.02 1.12 -6.30
C VAL A 644 27.52 1.14 -4.87
N ASN A 645 27.74 0.08 -4.10
CA ASN A 645 27.40 0.04 -2.68
C ASN A 645 28.66 -0.08 -1.82
N PRO A 646 29.18 1.03 -1.26
CA PRO A 646 30.31 1.01 -0.33
C PRO A 646 30.11 0.09 0.88
N ALA A 647 28.87 -0.09 1.33
CA ALA A 647 28.55 -0.91 2.50
C ALA A 647 28.67 -2.41 2.24
N SER A 648 28.60 -2.83 0.98
CA SER A 648 28.67 -4.23 0.57
C SER A 648 30.08 -4.65 0.14
N LEU A 649 31.05 -3.74 0.14
CA LEU A 649 32.45 -4.06 -0.17
C LEU A 649 33.02 -5.02 0.88
N THR A 650 33.48 -6.18 0.43
CA THR A 650 33.99 -7.26 1.29
C THR A 650 35.49 -7.11 1.64
N GLY A 651 36.24 -6.40 0.80
CA GLY A 651 37.71 -6.33 0.88
C GLY A 651 38.44 -7.54 0.28
N GLU A 652 37.72 -8.42 -0.40
CA GLU A 652 38.29 -9.58 -1.07
C GLU A 652 39.04 -9.18 -2.36
N THR A 653 39.92 -10.08 -2.83
CA THR A 653 40.61 -9.93 -4.12
C THR A 653 39.84 -10.68 -5.22
N TYR A 654 39.58 -9.99 -6.33
CA TYR A 654 38.83 -10.54 -7.46
C TYR A 654 39.73 -10.74 -8.67
N GLU A 655 39.51 -11.82 -9.41
CA GLU A 655 40.15 -12.11 -10.69
C GLU A 655 39.09 -12.16 -11.79
N ILE A 656 39.33 -11.43 -12.89
CA ILE A 656 38.51 -11.50 -14.10
C ILE A 656 39.28 -12.28 -15.14
N ARG A 657 38.69 -13.38 -15.62
CA ARG A 657 39.33 -14.27 -16.58
C ARG A 657 38.55 -14.30 -17.89
N PHE A 658 39.25 -14.16 -19.01
CA PHE A 658 38.70 -14.36 -20.36
C PHE A 658 39.29 -15.65 -20.93
N ASP A 659 38.48 -16.71 -21.11
CA ASP A 659 38.94 -18.01 -21.58
C ASP A 659 38.38 -18.35 -22.98
N SER A 660 39.27 -18.68 -23.92
CA SER A 660 38.93 -19.51 -25.08
C SER A 660 39.26 -20.97 -24.79
N LEU A 661 38.24 -21.79 -24.51
CA LEU A 661 38.41 -23.22 -24.28
C LEU A 661 38.65 -23.96 -25.60
N ASP A 662 39.92 -23.99 -26.05
CA ASP A 662 40.41 -24.96 -27.03
C ASP A 662 41.45 -25.88 -26.35
N ALA A 663 40.99 -26.74 -25.43
CA ALA A 663 41.55 -28.07 -25.16
C ALA A 663 40.69 -28.82 -24.13
N THR A 664 40.36 -30.05 -24.51
CA THR A 664 39.60 -31.07 -23.78
C THR A 664 40.12 -31.35 -22.36
N GLU A 665 39.42 -30.86 -21.34
CA GLU A 665 39.11 -31.61 -20.12
C GLU A 665 37.65 -31.30 -19.77
N ASP A 666 36.86 -32.34 -19.55
CA ASP A 666 35.44 -32.21 -19.21
C ASP A 666 35.32 -31.56 -17.81
N VAL A 667 34.97 -30.28 -17.76
CA VAL A 667 34.53 -29.62 -16.53
C VAL A 667 33.04 -29.86 -16.40
N TYR A 668 32.66 -30.62 -15.37
CA TYR A 668 31.27 -30.89 -15.04
C TYR A 668 30.80 -29.95 -13.93
N PHE A 669 29.68 -29.27 -14.15
CA PHE A 669 28.98 -28.55 -13.09
C PHE A 669 27.95 -29.48 -12.43
N ILE A 670 27.83 -29.37 -11.11
CA ILE A 670 26.79 -30.02 -10.31
C ILE A 670 25.87 -28.89 -9.83
N ASN A 671 24.60 -28.93 -10.18
CA ASN A 671 23.61 -27.95 -9.70
C ASN A 671 23.33 -28.17 -8.19
N GLU A 672 22.66 -27.23 -7.50
CA GLU A 672 22.32 -27.38 -6.06
C GLU A 672 21.49 -28.64 -5.74
N ASP A 673 20.84 -29.19 -6.76
CA ASP A 673 20.01 -30.40 -6.80
C ASP A 673 20.78 -31.67 -7.22
N GLY A 674 22.08 -31.57 -7.51
CA GLY A 674 22.97 -32.71 -7.69
C GLY A 674 23.02 -33.31 -9.11
N GLU A 675 22.26 -32.77 -10.06
CA GLU A 675 22.29 -33.21 -11.46
C GLU A 675 23.34 -32.48 -12.30
N GLN A 676 23.84 -33.20 -13.31
CA GLN A 676 25.00 -32.82 -14.12
C GLN A 676 24.51 -32.18 -15.44
N ASP A 677 24.75 -30.88 -15.61
CA ASP A 677 24.43 -30.17 -16.85
C ASP A 677 25.45 -30.54 -17.94
N THR A 678 24.95 -30.97 -19.10
CA THR A 678 25.76 -31.48 -20.22
C THR A 678 25.66 -30.62 -21.49
N THR A 679 25.14 -29.39 -21.40
CA THR A 679 24.94 -28.56 -22.61
C THR A 679 25.90 -27.38 -22.76
N THR A 680 26.73 -27.50 -23.81
CA THR A 680 27.42 -26.48 -24.62
C THR A 680 28.77 -25.87 -24.17
N THR A 681 29.79 -26.20 -24.97
CA THR A 681 31.13 -25.57 -25.10
C THR A 681 31.03 -24.18 -25.74
N ASN A 682 31.50 -23.09 -25.10
CA ASN A 682 31.67 -21.75 -25.70
C ASN A 682 32.64 -20.84 -24.89
N LEU A 683 33.11 -19.72 -25.47
CA LEU A 683 33.98 -18.71 -24.85
C LEU A 683 33.26 -18.00 -23.69
N TYR A 684 33.88 -17.98 -22.50
CA TYR A 684 33.35 -17.31 -21.30
C TYR A 684 34.33 -16.27 -20.78
N TRP A 685 33.80 -15.25 -20.09
CA TRP A 685 34.56 -14.61 -19.02
C TRP A 685 33.91 -14.91 -17.68
N SER A 686 34.74 -15.05 -16.64
CA SER A 686 34.30 -15.30 -15.27
C SER A 686 34.90 -14.27 -14.32
N LEU A 687 34.10 -13.86 -13.34
CA LEU A 687 34.55 -13.13 -12.16
C LEU A 687 34.72 -14.14 -11.02
N ASN A 688 35.93 -14.27 -10.51
CA ASN A 688 36.28 -15.25 -9.48
C ASN A 688 36.80 -14.53 -8.23
N VAL A 689 36.42 -14.99 -7.05
CA VAL A 689 37.07 -14.57 -5.81
C VAL A 689 38.33 -15.42 -5.62
N VAL A 690 39.46 -14.76 -5.37
CA VAL A 690 40.75 -15.42 -5.13
C VAL A 690 40.84 -15.79 -3.66
N ASP A 691 40.86 -17.10 -3.35
CA ASP A 691 41.18 -17.58 -2.00
C ASP A 691 42.69 -17.44 -1.74
N PRO A 692 43.12 -16.54 -0.82
CA PRO A 692 44.53 -16.29 -0.57
C PRO A 692 45.25 -17.48 0.10
N THR A 693 44.51 -18.49 0.58
CA THR A 693 45.08 -19.69 1.20
C THR A 693 45.42 -20.80 0.22
N LYS A 694 45.07 -20.65 -1.07
CA LYS A 694 45.28 -21.65 -2.12
C LYS A 694 46.21 -21.13 -3.21
N SER A 695 47.11 -21.98 -3.71
CA SER A 695 48.07 -21.62 -4.76
C SER A 695 47.45 -21.65 -6.15
N TYR A 696 47.90 -20.76 -7.03
CA TYR A 696 47.47 -20.60 -8.42
C TYR A 696 47.47 -21.95 -9.18
N GLY A 697 46.31 -22.38 -9.69
CA GLY A 697 46.16 -23.63 -10.46
C GLY A 697 45.70 -24.88 -9.68
N GLN A 698 45.31 -24.77 -8.42
CA GLN A 698 44.49 -25.79 -7.74
C GLN A 698 43.07 -25.25 -7.53
N ASP A 699 42.05 -26.11 -7.55
CA ASP A 699 40.61 -25.80 -7.39
C ASP A 699 40.29 -24.90 -6.16
N GLY A 700 40.53 -23.60 -6.33
CA GLY A 700 40.49 -22.58 -5.29
C GLY A 700 39.71 -21.32 -5.68
N TYR A 701 39.01 -21.37 -6.80
CA TYR A 701 38.17 -20.28 -7.27
C TYR A 701 36.70 -20.58 -6.97
N VAL A 702 36.00 -19.60 -6.40
CA VAL A 702 34.53 -19.58 -6.38
C VAL A 702 34.09 -18.70 -7.54
N VAL A 703 33.47 -19.30 -8.56
CA VAL A 703 32.93 -18.58 -9.71
C VAL A 703 31.72 -17.77 -9.23
N ARG A 704 31.81 -16.44 -9.29
CA ARG A 704 30.71 -15.53 -8.91
C ARG A 704 29.73 -15.29 -10.05
N SER A 705 30.21 -15.33 -11.30
CA SER A 705 29.37 -15.08 -12.48
C SER A 705 30.01 -15.60 -13.77
N VAL A 706 29.16 -16.05 -14.70
CA VAL A 706 29.50 -16.50 -16.06
C VAL A 706 28.53 -15.86 -17.03
N ILE A 707 29.03 -15.21 -18.09
CA ILE A 707 28.17 -14.45 -19.03
C ILE A 707 28.23 -15.06 -20.45
N PRO A 708 27.07 -15.33 -21.10
CA PRO A 708 27.02 -16.00 -22.41
C PRO A 708 27.55 -15.18 -23.60
N LYS A 709 27.80 -15.88 -24.72
CA LYS A 709 28.35 -15.34 -25.99
C LYS A 709 27.46 -14.30 -26.70
N GLU A 710 26.15 -14.25 -26.46
CA GLU A 710 25.22 -13.35 -27.18
C GLU A 710 25.29 -11.90 -26.68
N THR A 711 26.09 -11.64 -25.66
CA THR A 711 26.37 -10.31 -25.15
C THR A 711 27.22 -9.52 -26.13
N ASP A 712 26.79 -8.32 -26.53
CA ASP A 712 27.63 -7.39 -27.30
C ASP A 712 28.82 -6.95 -26.45
N PHE A 713 29.94 -7.65 -26.62
CA PHE A 713 31.19 -7.46 -25.87
C PHE A 713 31.79 -6.06 -26.01
N PHE A 714 31.40 -5.29 -27.02
CA PHE A 714 31.99 -3.97 -27.28
C PHE A 714 31.40 -2.86 -26.38
N SER A 715 30.28 -3.12 -25.71
CA SER A 715 29.62 -2.13 -24.84
C SER A 715 28.97 -2.71 -23.58
N TYR A 716 29.47 -3.83 -23.07
CA TYR A 716 28.81 -4.52 -21.97
C TYR A 716 29.04 -3.86 -20.61
N SER A 717 27.95 -3.45 -19.98
CA SER A 717 27.88 -3.07 -18.56
C SER A 717 26.94 -4.04 -17.85
N THR A 718 27.39 -4.66 -16.77
CA THR A 718 26.46 -5.36 -15.88
C THR A 718 25.75 -4.33 -15.03
N ASN A 719 24.42 -4.29 -15.09
CA ASN A 719 23.64 -3.58 -14.08
C ASN A 719 23.58 -4.35 -12.74
N ARG A 720 24.28 -5.49 -12.66
CA ARG A 720 24.39 -6.34 -11.48
C ARG A 720 25.53 -5.89 -10.55
N PHE A 721 25.28 -5.95 -9.25
CA PHE A 721 26.26 -5.70 -8.20
C PHE A 721 26.96 -6.99 -7.78
N TYR A 722 28.28 -6.94 -7.72
CA TYR A 722 29.13 -7.99 -7.16
C TYR A 722 29.81 -7.43 -5.94
N ASP A 723 29.45 -7.93 -4.74
CA ASP A 723 30.11 -7.55 -3.48
C ASP A 723 30.34 -6.02 -3.36
N GLY A 724 29.33 -5.22 -3.74
CA GLY A 724 29.33 -3.75 -3.66
C GLY A 724 29.83 -2.96 -4.88
N PHE A 725 30.28 -3.58 -5.96
CA PHE A 725 30.71 -2.89 -7.19
C PHE A 725 30.01 -3.42 -8.45
N SER A 726 29.90 -2.57 -9.48
CA SER A 726 29.48 -2.97 -10.84
C SER A 726 30.68 -3.04 -11.76
N LEU A 727 30.58 -3.83 -12.83
CA LEU A 727 31.65 -4.02 -13.80
C LEU A 727 31.27 -3.48 -15.18
N ILE A 728 32.13 -2.62 -15.73
CA ILE A 728 32.06 -2.18 -17.12
C ILE A 728 33.24 -2.79 -17.88
N VAL A 729 32.95 -3.51 -18.97
CA VAL A 729 33.96 -4.09 -19.86
C VAL A 729 33.79 -3.51 -21.26
N ARG A 730 34.83 -2.87 -21.80
CA ARG A 730 34.83 -2.25 -23.14
C ARG A 730 36.06 -2.63 -23.96
N ASP A 731 35.97 -2.44 -25.27
CA ASP A 731 37.09 -2.42 -26.23
C ASP A 731 37.97 -3.69 -26.28
N ILE A 732 37.39 -4.90 -26.30
CA ILE A 732 38.16 -6.14 -26.46
C ILE A 732 38.75 -6.21 -27.89
N ALA A 733 40.04 -5.90 -28.04
CA ALA A 733 40.75 -6.09 -29.32
C ALA A 733 41.27 -7.55 -29.45
N THR A 734 40.60 -8.39 -30.24
CA THR A 734 41.05 -9.75 -30.55
C THR A 734 42.14 -9.75 -31.64
N GLN A 735 43.39 -9.43 -31.28
CA GLN A 735 44.53 -9.89 -32.10
C GLN A 735 44.94 -11.29 -31.67
N LEU A 736 44.36 -12.30 -32.31
CA LEU A 736 44.85 -13.68 -32.27
C LEU A 736 46.25 -13.74 -32.90
N VAL A 737 47.30 -13.96 -32.09
CA VAL A 737 48.62 -14.38 -32.58
C VAL A 737 48.82 -15.87 -32.21
N PRO A 738 49.12 -16.77 -33.16
CA PRO A 738 49.21 -18.19 -32.86
C PRO A 738 50.48 -18.56 -32.07
N LYS A 739 50.27 -19.31 -30.98
CA LYS A 739 51.15 -20.30 -30.32
C LYS A 739 52.63 -19.94 -30.14
N ILE A 740 53.05 -19.72 -28.89
CA ILE A 740 54.29 -20.30 -28.35
C ILE A 740 54.05 -20.85 -26.92
N THR A 741 54.65 -22.02 -26.73
CA THR A 741 54.58 -23.03 -25.67
C THR A 741 55.03 -22.56 -24.27
N ASN A 742 54.29 -23.03 -23.25
CA ASN A 742 54.51 -22.99 -21.78
C ASN A 742 55.92 -23.48 -21.32
N PRO A 743 56.33 -23.45 -20.01
CA PRO A 743 56.00 -22.63 -18.83
C PRO A 743 57.27 -22.12 -18.07
N PHE A 744 57.09 -21.34 -16.99
CA PHE A 744 58.08 -20.96 -15.94
C PHE A 744 59.18 -19.95 -16.28
N ARG A 745 59.04 -18.75 -15.72
CA ARG A 745 60.17 -18.04 -15.09
C ARG A 745 59.68 -17.18 -13.94
N GLU A 746 60.25 -17.45 -12.77
CA GLU A 746 60.05 -16.77 -11.49
C GLU A 746 60.14 -15.24 -11.62
N LEU A 747 59.23 -14.54 -10.96
CA LEU A 747 59.48 -13.21 -10.42
C LEU A 747 58.86 -13.16 -9.02
N THR A 748 59.73 -13.42 -8.04
CA THR A 748 59.58 -13.03 -6.65
C THR A 748 59.41 -11.52 -6.58
N GLN A 749 58.26 -11.05 -6.09
CA GLN A 749 58.18 -9.68 -5.58
C GLN A 749 57.47 -9.67 -4.23
N THR A 750 58.21 -9.17 -3.26
CA THR A 750 57.87 -8.98 -1.86
C THR A 750 56.58 -8.18 -1.73
N ILE A 751 55.64 -8.65 -0.90
CA ILE A 751 54.51 -7.86 -0.43
C ILE A 751 55.07 -6.57 0.20
N PRO A 752 54.76 -5.37 -0.31
CA PRO A 752 55.13 -4.14 0.37
C PRO A 752 54.46 -4.13 1.74
N ALA A 753 55.23 -3.89 2.81
CA ALA A 753 54.73 -3.75 4.18
C ALA A 753 53.95 -2.44 4.38
N GLY A 754 52.95 -2.18 3.54
CA GLY A 754 52.21 -0.92 3.48
C GLY A 754 50.84 -0.99 2.78
N LEU A 755 50.26 -2.18 2.64
CA LEU A 755 48.81 -2.33 2.43
C LEU A 755 48.21 -2.96 3.69
N ASP A 756 47.98 -2.09 4.69
CA ASP A 756 47.05 -2.35 5.79
C ASP A 756 45.69 -1.68 5.50
N SER A 757 45.43 -1.35 4.24
CA SER A 757 44.14 -0.85 3.79
C SER A 757 43.24 -2.04 3.47
N MET A 758 42.08 -2.09 4.13
CA MET A 758 41.02 -3.12 4.02
C MET A 758 40.99 -4.18 5.13
N GLN A 759 41.34 -3.83 6.37
CA GLN A 759 40.80 -4.51 7.56
C GLN A 759 39.95 -3.55 8.41
N GLN A 760 38.77 -4.00 8.80
CA GLN A 760 38.00 -3.38 9.89
C GLN A 760 38.90 -3.28 11.13
N THR A 761 39.23 -2.07 11.55
CA THR A 761 40.02 -1.85 12.75
C THR A 761 39.22 -1.03 13.76
N MET A 762 39.00 -1.58 14.96
CA MET A 762 38.47 -0.81 16.08
C MET A 762 39.39 0.39 16.35
N VAL A 763 38.83 1.59 16.42
CA VAL A 763 39.62 2.79 16.74
C VAL A 763 40.17 2.67 18.17
N ASP A 764 41.49 2.55 18.25
CA ASP A 764 42.24 2.56 19.50
C ASP A 764 42.03 3.91 20.21
N ALA A 765 41.54 3.85 21.46
CA ALA A 765 41.25 5.01 22.30
C ALA A 765 42.53 5.74 22.74
N ARG A 766 43.17 6.47 21.82
CA ARG A 766 44.35 7.30 22.13
C ARG A 766 44.28 8.68 21.48
N LEU A 767 43.36 9.49 21.98
CA LEU A 767 43.58 10.93 22.18
C LEU A 767 43.38 11.26 23.66
N ALA A 768 44.16 10.60 24.51
CA ALA A 768 44.34 11.00 25.90
C ALA A 768 45.37 12.14 25.95
N GLY A 769 44.85 13.36 26.05
CA GLY A 769 45.66 14.56 26.18
C GLY A 769 44.90 15.72 26.81
N ASP A 770 44.09 15.50 27.85
CA ASP A 770 43.96 16.47 28.95
C ASP A 770 43.18 15.92 30.17
N VAL A 771 43.86 15.97 31.33
CA VAL A 771 43.36 16.05 32.72
C VAL A 771 42.06 15.33 33.10
N SER A 772 42.06 14.00 33.12
CA SER A 772 40.99 13.19 33.73
C SER A 772 41.24 12.86 35.22
N ALA A 773 41.72 13.82 36.01
CA ALA A 773 42.01 13.61 37.43
C ALA A 773 41.42 14.73 38.31
N GLU A 774 40.10 14.85 38.30
CA GLU A 774 39.22 15.32 39.40
C GLU A 774 37.84 15.59 38.80
N LEU A 775 36.95 14.58 38.82
CA LEU A 775 35.46 14.65 38.73
C LEU A 775 34.89 13.29 38.28
N THR A 776 35.31 12.20 38.92
CA THR A 776 34.63 10.89 38.79
C THR A 776 33.23 10.87 39.41
N GLY A 777 32.74 11.98 39.96
CA GLY A 777 31.34 12.20 40.35
C GLY A 777 30.51 13.07 39.39
N GLY A 778 31.07 13.54 38.26
CA GLY A 778 30.47 14.58 37.43
C GLY A 778 29.21 14.19 36.65
N LYS A 779 29.02 12.91 36.30
CA LYS A 779 27.88 12.48 35.47
C LYS A 779 26.58 12.29 36.27
N SER A 780 26.67 11.82 37.51
CA SER A 780 25.50 11.58 38.39
C SER A 780 25.16 12.78 39.28
N ALA A 781 26.13 13.64 39.62
CA ALA A 781 25.87 14.89 40.34
C ALA A 781 25.14 15.93 39.48
N MET A 782 25.38 15.96 38.17
CA MET A 782 24.71 16.85 37.22
C MET A 782 23.20 16.60 37.14
N PHE A 783 22.80 15.33 37.09
CA PHE A 783 21.41 14.92 36.97
C PHE A 783 20.62 15.13 38.27
N ASN A 784 21.24 14.83 39.42
CA ASN A 784 20.65 15.12 40.73
C ASN A 784 20.53 16.63 40.99
N ALA A 785 21.42 17.46 40.44
CA ALA A 785 21.26 18.91 40.49
C ALA A 785 20.05 19.36 39.66
N TRP A 786 19.88 18.87 38.42
CA TRP A 786 18.80 19.29 37.52
C TRP A 786 17.41 18.87 38.01
N ALA A 787 17.27 17.68 38.59
CA ALA A 787 16.02 17.23 39.22
C ALA A 787 15.75 17.93 40.57
N ALA A 788 16.79 18.30 41.34
CA ALA A 788 16.63 18.92 42.66
C ALA A 788 16.28 20.42 42.64
N VAL A 789 16.51 21.15 41.53
CA VAL A 789 16.14 22.58 41.41
C VAL A 789 14.68 22.78 40.92
N GLY A 790 13.96 21.72 40.54
CA GLY A 790 12.59 21.84 40.03
C GLY A 790 12.46 22.68 38.76
N LEU A 791 13.52 22.76 37.94
CA LEU A 791 13.62 23.73 36.84
C LEU A 791 12.98 23.28 35.50
N MET A 792 12.48 22.05 35.36
CA MET A 792 11.65 21.65 34.21
C MET A 792 10.68 20.50 34.57
N PRO A 793 9.37 20.60 34.26
CA PRO A 793 8.61 19.45 33.76
C PRO A 793 9.02 19.17 32.30
N ASN A 794 8.87 17.93 31.84
CA ASN A 794 9.10 17.49 30.45
C ASN A 794 8.94 18.64 29.42
N PRO A 795 10.01 19.18 28.82
CA PRO A 795 9.84 20.16 27.75
C PRO A 795 9.03 19.49 26.63
N PRO A 796 8.08 20.18 25.99
CA PRO A 796 7.45 19.63 24.80
C PRO A 796 8.53 19.35 23.77
N LEU A 797 8.48 18.14 23.21
CA LEU A 797 9.34 17.77 22.11
C LEU A 797 9.04 18.69 20.91
N PRO A 798 10.06 19.14 20.15
CA PRO A 798 9.81 19.82 18.90
C PRO A 798 8.91 18.95 18.00
N SER A 799 8.06 19.58 17.19
CA SER A 799 7.28 18.84 16.19
C SER A 799 8.23 18.17 15.18
N ASP A 800 7.80 17.08 14.54
CA ASP A 800 8.58 16.40 13.49
C ASP A 800 9.09 17.39 12.42
N GLU A 801 8.31 18.43 12.12
CA GLU A 801 8.68 19.51 11.19
C GLU A 801 9.83 20.40 11.72
N GLN A 802 9.84 20.71 13.02
CA GLN A 802 10.90 21.49 13.67
C GLN A 802 12.20 20.67 13.85
N MET A 803 12.09 19.35 14.04
CA MET A 803 13.24 18.44 14.12
C MET A 803 13.99 18.35 12.78
N MET A 804 13.29 18.56 11.66
CA MET A 804 13.81 18.40 10.32
C MET A 804 14.42 19.68 9.68
N SER A 805 14.57 20.78 10.42
CA SER A 805 15.02 22.08 9.90
C SER A 805 16.55 22.22 9.84
N ASN A 806 17.07 22.83 8.76
CA ASN A 806 18.50 23.13 8.62
C ASN A 806 18.86 24.43 9.38
N LEU A 807 19.75 24.34 10.37
CA LEU A 807 20.06 25.45 11.27
C LEU A 807 21.47 26.04 11.04
N GLU A 808 21.51 27.37 10.95
CA GLU A 808 22.74 28.15 10.81
C GLU A 808 22.91 29.12 11.98
N ILE A 809 24.16 29.27 12.46
CA ILE A 809 24.60 30.39 13.29
C ILE A 809 25.32 31.38 12.39
N ARG A 810 24.74 32.57 12.19
CA ARG A 810 25.29 33.63 11.35
C ARG A 810 25.95 34.68 12.24
N PHE A 811 27.28 34.83 12.17
CA PHE A 811 28.02 35.80 12.98
C PHE A 811 27.90 37.20 12.39
N LYS A 812 27.47 38.18 13.20
CA LYS A 812 27.24 39.58 12.79
C LYS A 812 28.33 40.53 13.27
N GLY A 813 28.92 40.26 14.43
CA GLY A 813 29.87 41.17 15.10
C GLY A 813 29.41 41.52 16.52
N PRO A 814 30.26 42.11 17.37
CA PRO A 814 29.91 42.43 18.74
C PRO A 814 28.70 43.37 18.82
N GLY A 815 27.64 42.95 19.51
CA GLY A 815 26.44 43.77 19.68
C GLY A 815 25.54 43.90 18.45
N GLU A 816 25.82 43.17 17.36
CA GLU A 816 25.07 43.26 16.09
C GLU A 816 24.19 42.03 15.79
N GLY A 817 24.24 40.98 16.61
CA GLY A 817 23.40 39.78 16.46
C GLY A 817 22.09 39.89 17.24
N GLN A 818 21.54 38.74 17.63
CA GLN A 818 20.23 38.68 18.29
C GLN A 818 20.30 38.87 19.80
N ASN A 819 19.23 39.40 20.40
CA ASN A 819 19.12 39.46 21.85
C ASN A 819 18.87 38.06 22.41
N ILE A 820 19.71 37.65 23.36
CA ILE A 820 19.59 36.38 24.06
C ILE A 820 19.51 36.63 25.57
N THR A 821 18.81 35.73 26.26
CA THR A 821 18.92 35.65 27.71
C THR A 821 20.02 34.65 28.08
N ILE A 822 20.85 35.02 29.05
CA ILE A 822 21.92 34.17 29.59
C ILE A 822 21.52 33.71 30.98
N TRP A 823 21.36 32.40 31.14
CA TRP A 823 20.95 31.76 32.40
C TRP A 823 22.13 31.05 33.09
N PRO A 824 22.53 31.47 34.30
CA PRO A 824 23.47 30.72 35.12
C PRO A 824 22.87 29.55 35.90
N VAL A 825 23.49 28.37 35.82
CA VAL A 825 23.11 27.20 36.64
C VAL A 825 23.96 27.15 37.92
N GLN A 826 23.35 27.33 39.10
CA GLN A 826 23.99 27.09 40.40
C GLN A 826 23.51 25.76 41.01
N ALA A 827 24.42 25.03 41.68
CA ALA A 827 24.06 23.89 42.52
C ALA A 827 23.32 24.40 43.77
N VAL A 828 22.08 23.96 43.95
CA VAL A 828 21.20 24.40 45.04
C VAL A 828 21.63 23.77 46.35
N THR A 829 22.42 24.51 47.13
CA THR A 829 22.62 24.16 48.55
C THR A 829 22.50 25.33 49.52
N SER A 830 22.25 26.57 49.07
CA SER A 830 22.25 27.73 49.98
C SER A 830 21.04 28.67 49.93
N GLY A 831 20.01 28.38 49.12
CA GLY A 831 18.75 29.17 49.15
C GLY A 831 18.91 30.67 48.85
N GLN A 832 20.07 31.09 48.34
CA GLN A 832 20.31 32.45 47.88
C GLN A 832 20.33 32.43 46.36
N TRP A 833 19.25 32.93 45.74
CA TRP A 833 19.24 33.26 44.31
C TRP A 833 20.21 34.41 44.13
N ALA A 834 21.43 34.14 43.68
CA ALA A 834 22.33 35.21 43.28
C ALA A 834 21.78 35.82 41.99
N ASP A 835 21.58 37.13 42.03
CA ASP A 835 21.11 37.96 40.91
C ASP A 835 21.80 37.62 39.59
N SER A 836 21.08 37.93 38.50
CA SER A 836 21.54 38.12 37.11
C SER A 836 21.37 36.97 36.11
N VAL A 837 20.10 36.60 35.84
CA VAL A 837 19.68 36.34 34.44
C VAL A 837 20.00 37.62 33.65
N MET A 838 20.78 37.49 32.57
CA MET A 838 21.27 38.66 31.82
C MET A 838 20.70 38.67 30.41
N LEU A 839 20.12 39.81 30.01
CA LEU A 839 19.93 40.10 28.59
C LEU A 839 21.26 40.57 27.99
N LYS A 840 21.66 39.93 26.90
CA LYS A 840 22.82 40.36 26.12
C LYS A 840 22.54 40.20 24.64
N THR A 841 23.01 41.15 23.84
CA THR A 841 23.05 40.97 22.39
C THR A 841 24.20 40.04 22.05
N ALA A 842 23.87 38.87 21.51
CA ALA A 842 24.85 37.91 21.02
C ALA A 842 25.53 38.46 19.75
N PRO A 843 26.76 38.03 19.44
CA PRO A 843 27.43 38.41 18.20
C PRO A 843 26.97 37.58 17.00
N PHE A 844 25.87 36.84 17.13
CA PHE A 844 25.33 35.94 16.11
C PHE A 844 23.81 35.94 16.12
N GLU A 845 23.24 35.44 15.03
CA GLU A 845 21.83 35.11 14.88
C GLU A 845 21.70 33.61 14.60
N VAL A 846 20.60 33.02 15.06
CA VAL A 846 20.26 31.63 14.73
C VAL A 846 19.19 31.65 13.65
N TRP A 847 19.35 30.87 12.60
CA TRP A 847 18.46 30.85 11.44
C TRP A 847 18.02 29.44 11.09
N ASP A 848 16.73 29.28 10.86
CA ASP A 848 16.18 28.20 10.04
C ASP A 848 16.34 28.61 8.57
N VAL A 849 17.22 27.89 7.87
CA VAL A 849 17.55 28.16 6.47
C VAL A 849 16.41 27.79 5.56
N GLU A 850 15.70 26.70 5.86
CA GLU A 850 14.61 26.18 5.02
C GLU A 850 13.43 27.15 5.01
N ASN A 851 13.09 27.68 6.18
CA ASN A 851 11.98 28.62 6.34
C ASN A 851 12.38 30.10 6.23
N ASN A 852 13.67 30.38 5.97
CA ASN A 852 14.25 31.73 6.00
C ASN A 852 13.81 32.54 7.23
N LYS A 853 13.81 31.89 8.40
CA LYS A 853 13.26 32.41 9.65
C LYS A 853 14.38 32.54 10.66
N GLN A 854 14.58 33.74 11.20
CA GLN A 854 15.43 33.92 12.37
C GLN A 854 14.75 33.29 13.60
N LEU A 855 15.47 32.42 14.30
CA LEU A 855 15.00 31.74 15.50
C LEU A 855 15.53 32.42 16.75
N ASN A 856 14.70 32.42 17.80
CA ASN A 856 15.11 32.92 19.10
C ASN A 856 16.04 31.92 19.80
N ALA A 857 16.94 32.43 20.65
CA ALA A 857 17.84 31.57 21.42
C ALA A 857 18.10 32.08 22.84
N LEU A 858 18.38 31.12 23.72
CA LEU A 858 18.79 31.27 25.12
C LEU A 858 20.19 30.65 25.27
N MET A 859 21.05 31.20 26.12
CA MET A 859 22.33 30.57 26.47
C MET A 859 22.37 30.18 27.94
N VAL A 860 22.71 28.93 28.22
CA VAL A 860 22.89 28.39 29.58
C VAL A 860 24.37 28.23 29.87
N THR A 861 24.81 28.66 31.05
CA THR A 861 26.23 28.68 31.45
C THR A 861 26.41 28.23 32.90
N PHE A 862 27.58 27.67 33.21
CA PHE A 862 27.97 27.34 34.58
C PHE A 862 28.89 28.44 35.15
N PRO A 863 28.85 28.70 36.47
CA PRO A 863 29.78 29.61 37.12
C PRO A 863 31.20 28.99 37.16
N LYS A 864 32.23 29.85 37.12
CA LYS A 864 33.63 29.43 37.22
C LYS A 864 34.06 29.40 38.69
N LEU A 865 34.92 28.45 39.07
CA LEU A 865 35.59 28.47 40.37
C LEU A 865 36.49 29.71 40.47
N SER A 866 36.31 30.51 41.53
CA SER A 866 37.14 31.68 41.80
C SER A 866 37.84 31.52 43.15
N PRO A 867 39.18 31.64 43.20
CA PRO A 867 39.92 31.60 44.46
C PRO A 867 39.72 32.87 45.31
N THR A 868 39.03 33.90 44.81
CA THR A 868 38.89 35.20 45.48
C THR A 868 37.44 35.58 45.83
N SER A 869 36.43 34.74 45.56
CA SER A 869 35.04 35.02 45.98
C SER A 869 34.69 34.26 47.26
N GLU A 870 33.92 34.88 48.15
CA GLU A 870 33.48 34.27 49.43
C GLU A 870 32.65 32.99 49.24
N THR A 871 32.05 32.79 48.05
CA THR A 871 31.26 31.61 47.69
C THR A 871 32.03 30.58 46.87
N GLY A 872 33.30 30.83 46.52
CA GLY A 872 34.11 29.96 45.67
C GLY A 872 33.70 29.92 44.19
N LEU A 873 32.62 30.59 43.80
CA LEU A 873 32.08 30.65 42.44
C LEU A 873 31.96 32.12 41.97
N MET A 874 32.30 32.39 40.71
CA MET A 874 32.12 33.69 40.06
C MET A 874 31.51 33.56 38.65
N MET A 875 30.61 34.48 38.34
CA MET A 875 30.06 34.67 37.00
C MET A 875 31.02 35.49 36.11
N PRO A 876 31.16 35.17 34.82
CA PRO A 876 31.90 36.02 33.89
C PRO A 876 31.27 37.42 33.83
N LYS A 877 32.08 38.48 33.95
CA LYS A 877 31.60 39.88 33.80
C LYS A 877 31.22 40.23 32.35
N SER A 878 31.76 39.49 31.37
CA SER A 878 31.40 39.54 29.95
C SER A 878 31.43 38.13 29.36
N PHE A 879 30.48 37.84 28.46
CA PHE A 879 30.36 36.55 27.76
C PHE A 879 31.00 36.56 26.37
N PHE A 880 30.98 37.73 25.76
CA PHE A 880 31.60 38.07 24.49
C PHE A 880 32.66 39.12 24.80
N ASP A 881 33.86 38.94 24.26
CA ASP A 881 34.95 39.89 24.44
C ASP A 881 34.95 40.86 23.26
N ASP A 882 35.03 42.16 23.54
CA ASP A 882 35.09 43.21 22.49
C ASP A 882 36.54 43.41 21.99
N THR A 883 37.49 42.58 22.43
CA THR A 883 38.90 42.68 22.02
C THR A 883 39.12 42.17 20.60
N LEU A 884 39.29 43.15 19.71
CA LEU A 884 39.78 42.97 18.35
C LEU A 884 41.21 42.42 18.35
N THR A 885 41.44 41.26 17.75
CA THR A 885 42.79 40.78 17.43
C THR A 885 42.93 40.68 15.93
N THR A 886 43.73 41.54 15.30
CA THR A 886 44.00 41.46 13.87
C THR A 886 45.02 40.35 13.60
N ILE A 887 44.64 39.33 12.85
CA ILE A 887 45.57 38.25 12.46
C ILE A 887 46.27 38.67 11.15
N PRO A 888 47.62 38.68 11.06
CA PRO A 888 48.31 38.98 9.81
C PRO A 888 48.19 37.81 8.81
N ASP A 889 48.19 38.09 7.51
CA ASP A 889 48.39 37.05 6.49
C ASP A 889 49.82 36.46 6.55
N SER A 890 50.08 35.43 5.74
CA SER A 890 51.41 34.81 5.58
C SER A 890 52.51 35.78 5.11
N LEU A 891 52.17 37.05 4.85
CA LEU A 891 53.05 38.14 4.43
C LEU A 891 53.07 39.33 5.42
N GLY A 892 52.43 39.20 6.60
CA GLY A 892 52.48 40.19 7.68
C GLY A 892 51.54 41.39 7.53
N ARG A 893 50.53 41.34 6.65
CA ARG A 893 49.54 42.43 6.45
C ARG A 893 48.26 42.16 7.27
N PRO A 894 47.66 43.18 7.92
CA PRO A 894 46.41 43.02 8.66
C PRO A 894 45.26 42.74 7.69
N LEU A 895 44.58 41.60 7.81
CA LEU A 895 43.59 41.18 6.80
C LEU A 895 42.18 40.88 7.32
N ILE A 896 41.97 40.49 8.57
CA ILE A 896 40.61 40.23 9.10
C ILE A 896 40.54 40.57 10.60
N ASP A 897 39.46 41.25 10.99
CA ASP A 897 39.09 41.53 12.37
C ASP A 897 38.52 40.27 13.03
N VAL A 898 39.23 39.73 14.02
CA VAL A 898 38.84 38.52 14.76
C VAL A 898 38.46 38.90 16.19
N TYR A 899 37.29 38.46 16.61
CA TYR A 899 36.75 38.72 17.95
C TYR A 899 36.83 37.47 18.82
N LYS A 900 37.02 37.66 20.12
CA LYS A 900 37.23 36.56 21.08
C LYS A 900 35.98 36.25 21.88
N TYR A 901 35.82 34.98 22.23
CA TYR A 901 34.93 34.59 23.31
C TYR A 901 35.64 34.71 24.66
N SER A 902 34.96 35.25 25.66
CA SER A 902 35.48 35.33 27.03
C SER A 902 35.76 33.91 27.56
N PRO A 903 36.93 33.59 28.15
CA PRO A 903 37.23 32.25 28.64
C PRO A 903 36.30 31.83 29.79
N GLY A 904 35.58 30.71 29.66
CA GLY A 904 34.66 30.23 30.70
C GLY A 904 34.32 28.74 30.56
N PRO A 905 33.69 28.13 31.59
CA PRO A 905 33.29 26.72 31.56
C PRO A 905 32.14 26.46 30.56
N PHE A 906 31.75 25.20 30.40
CA PHE A 906 30.74 24.69 29.46
C PHE A 906 29.52 25.61 29.26
N ARG A 907 29.15 25.84 28.01
CA ARG A 907 27.98 26.64 27.59
C ARG A 907 27.08 25.81 26.69
N PHE A 908 25.77 26.02 26.84
CA PHE A 908 24.76 25.39 26.02
C PHE A 908 23.92 26.47 25.36
N LEU A 909 23.81 26.43 24.04
CA LEU A 909 22.86 27.27 23.30
C LEU A 909 21.55 26.50 23.17
N VAL A 910 20.44 27.12 23.55
CA VAL A 910 19.09 26.55 23.51
C VAL A 910 18.27 27.34 22.49
N ILE A 911 17.69 26.68 21.50
CA ILE A 911 16.85 27.33 20.46
C ILE A 911 15.39 27.28 20.89
N ALA A 912 14.67 28.39 20.71
CA ALA A 912 13.25 28.49 20.98
C ALA A 912 12.48 28.72 19.66
N TYR A 913 11.62 27.76 19.30
CA TYR A 913 10.85 27.78 18.06
C TYR A 913 9.54 28.58 18.18
N ASP A 914 8.98 28.71 19.39
CA ASP A 914 7.72 29.43 19.69
C ASP A 914 7.86 30.43 20.86
N GLU A 915 7.05 31.50 20.83
CA GLU A 915 6.83 32.61 21.80
C GLU A 915 7.90 32.95 22.87
N TYR A 916 9.17 32.67 22.62
CA TYR A 916 10.26 33.16 23.46
C TYR A 916 10.53 34.62 23.14
N ASP A 917 10.36 35.49 24.14
CA ASP A 917 10.80 36.88 24.11
C ASP A 917 11.85 37.09 25.20
N ALA A 918 13.08 37.41 24.78
CA ALA A 918 14.18 37.69 25.70
C ALA A 918 13.84 38.82 26.70
N GLY A 919 12.97 39.77 26.31
CA GLY A 919 12.50 40.86 27.17
C GLY A 919 11.50 40.44 28.26
N ARG A 920 10.72 39.37 28.07
CA ARG A 920 9.72 38.88 29.05
C ARG A 920 10.34 38.22 30.28
N MET A 921 11.46 37.50 30.12
CA MET A 921 12.11 36.74 31.22
C MET A 921 12.99 37.58 32.16
N TYR A 922 13.30 38.84 31.83
CA TYR A 922 14.10 39.72 32.69
C TYR A 922 13.30 40.36 33.83
N GLN A 923 11.97 40.21 33.83
CA GLN A 923 11.17 40.49 35.02
C GLN A 923 11.29 39.31 35.98
N PRO A 924 11.66 39.52 37.26
CA PRO A 924 11.81 38.42 38.21
C PRO A 924 10.43 37.82 38.49
N TYR A 925 10.06 36.79 37.72
CA TYR A 925 8.93 35.94 38.04
C TYR A 925 9.25 35.22 39.35
N LYS A 926 8.55 35.61 40.41
CA LYS A 926 8.56 34.86 41.67
C LYS A 926 7.89 33.52 41.37
N VAL A 927 8.69 32.45 41.26
CA VAL A 927 8.18 31.09 41.18
C VAL A 927 7.55 30.76 42.54
N THR A 928 6.26 31.00 42.66
CA THR A 928 5.45 30.49 43.76
C THR A 928 4.40 29.57 43.16
N GLY A 929 4.71 28.26 43.16
CA GLY A 929 3.76 27.16 43.10
C GLY A 929 2.78 27.15 41.92
N ASP A 930 3.28 26.89 40.71
CA ASP A 930 2.72 25.96 39.71
C ASP A 930 3.72 25.92 38.54
N THR A 931 4.33 24.76 38.26
CA THR A 931 5.43 24.62 37.29
C THR A 931 4.96 24.21 35.90
N THR A 932 3.68 24.38 35.55
CA THR A 932 3.10 23.75 34.35
C THR A 932 3.21 24.54 33.04
N ASP A 933 3.84 25.71 32.98
CA ASP A 933 3.82 26.55 31.76
C ASP A 933 5.21 26.99 31.25
N HIS A 934 5.99 26.03 30.75
CA HIS A 934 7.19 26.30 29.94
C HIS A 934 7.21 25.41 28.69
N ALA A 935 6.29 25.67 27.75
CA ALA A 935 6.15 24.93 26.51
C ALA A 935 7.13 25.35 25.38
N SER A 936 8.17 26.15 25.67
CA SER A 936 8.85 26.97 24.65
C SER A 936 10.37 26.76 24.50
N LEU A 937 10.93 25.66 25.01
CA LEU A 937 12.38 25.39 24.95
C LEU A 937 12.71 24.17 24.08
N GLY A 938 13.51 24.39 23.04
CA GLY A 938 14.03 23.35 22.12
C GLY A 938 15.47 22.91 22.42
N TRP A 939 16.12 22.36 21.40
CA TRP A 939 17.43 21.68 21.45
C TRP A 939 18.55 22.46 22.15
N SER A 940 19.46 21.73 22.81
CA SER A 940 20.69 22.28 23.38
C SER A 940 21.93 21.87 22.60
N PHE A 941 22.77 22.83 22.22
CA PHE A 941 24.02 22.59 21.50
C PHE A 941 25.22 22.80 22.43
N LYS A 942 26.16 21.86 22.43
CA LYS A 942 27.43 22.00 23.14
C LYS A 942 28.42 22.76 22.25
N TRP A 943 28.88 23.92 22.71
CA TRP A 943 30.01 24.61 22.12
C TRP A 943 31.31 24.22 22.83
N SER A 944 32.27 23.65 22.10
CA SER A 944 33.61 23.33 22.61
C SER A 944 34.64 24.38 22.18
N ASP A 945 35.31 24.99 23.15
CA ASP A 945 36.55 25.79 23.08
C ASP A 945 36.84 26.60 21.79
N VAL A 946 35.81 27.19 21.17
CA VAL A 946 35.96 28.16 20.09
C VAL A 946 36.44 29.47 20.70
N LYS A 947 37.71 29.80 20.50
CA LYS A 947 38.31 31.01 21.09
C LYS A 947 37.99 32.28 20.32
N ASN A 948 37.57 32.16 19.05
CA ASN A 948 37.49 33.27 18.09
C ASN A 948 36.30 33.13 17.12
N TYR A 949 35.74 34.24 16.64
CA TYR A 949 34.78 34.31 15.53
C TYR A 949 35.08 35.47 14.57
N ILE A 950 34.56 35.38 13.34
CA ILE A 950 34.71 36.39 12.27
C ILE A 950 33.33 36.91 11.86
N PRO A 951 33.06 38.23 11.90
CA PRO A 951 31.82 38.79 11.39
C PRO A 951 31.59 38.43 9.92
N GLY A 952 30.37 38.03 9.57
CA GLY A 952 30.00 37.54 8.23
C GLY A 952 30.26 36.05 7.99
N SER A 953 30.89 35.33 8.94
CA SER A 953 31.00 33.88 8.86
C SER A 953 29.69 33.18 9.25
N VAL A 954 29.45 32.01 8.67
CA VAL A 954 28.30 31.15 8.98
C VAL A 954 28.84 29.83 9.51
N ALA A 955 28.33 29.38 10.65
CA ALA A 955 28.58 28.06 11.20
C ALA A 955 27.32 27.20 11.06
N ASN A 956 27.48 26.00 10.52
CA ASN A 956 26.43 25.00 10.53
C ASN A 956 26.28 24.44 11.93
N VAL A 957 25.03 24.19 12.34
CA VAL A 957 24.76 23.62 13.65
C VAL A 957 24.57 22.12 13.52
N GLU A 958 25.47 21.34 14.11
CA GLU A 958 25.31 19.89 14.21
C GLU A 958 24.65 19.53 15.55
N ILE A 959 23.49 18.87 15.50
CA ILE A 959 22.82 18.36 16.71
C ILE A 959 23.63 17.16 17.21
N MET A 960 24.41 17.36 18.27
CA MET A 960 25.04 16.24 18.97
C MET A 960 24.06 15.62 19.98
N ASN A 961 23.94 14.29 19.93
CA ASN A 961 23.18 13.43 20.84
C ASN A 961 23.20 13.92 22.32
N PRO A 962 22.05 14.12 22.99
CA PRO A 962 22.05 14.49 24.40
C PRO A 962 22.36 13.27 25.30
N LEU A 963 23.63 13.13 25.68
CA LEU A 963 24.24 12.65 26.95
C LEU A 963 23.50 11.71 27.94
N ILE A 964 22.47 10.94 27.55
CA ILE A 964 21.75 10.00 28.44
C ILE A 964 21.90 8.57 27.89
N PRO A 965 22.64 7.67 28.56
CA PRO A 965 22.55 6.24 28.30
C PRO A 965 21.23 5.71 28.88
N ASP A 966 20.56 4.83 28.14
CA ASP A 966 19.35 4.07 28.53
C ASP A 966 17.97 4.73 28.28
N ILE A 967 17.89 5.74 27.42
CA ILE A 967 16.61 6.17 26.82
C ILE A 967 16.77 6.20 25.30
N ASP A 968 15.97 5.42 24.57
CA ASP A 968 15.93 5.38 23.12
C ASP A 968 15.42 6.72 22.56
N TYR A 969 16.32 7.64 22.27
CA TYR A 969 16.05 8.81 21.43
C TYR A 969 16.77 8.64 20.10
N TRP A 970 16.02 8.22 19.09
CA TRP A 970 16.39 8.31 17.69
C TRP A 970 16.45 9.80 17.31
N GLN A 971 17.55 10.25 16.68
CA GLN A 971 17.60 11.57 16.04
C GLN A 971 16.49 11.65 14.98
N PHE A 972 15.70 12.72 14.99
CA PHE A 972 14.89 13.12 13.83
C PHE A 972 15.47 14.41 13.26
#